data_AF-A0AA35RTV3-F1
#
_entry.id   AF-A0AA35RTV3-F1
#
_cell.length_a   1.000
_cell.length_b   1.000
_cell.length_c   1.000
_cell.angle_alpha   90.00
_cell.angle_beta   90.00
_cell.angle_gamma   90.00
#
_symmetry.space_group_name_H-M   'P 1'
#
loop_
_entity.id
_entity.type
_entity.pdbx_description
1 polymer ?
#
loop_
_entity_poly.entity_id
_entity_poly.type
_entity_poly.pdbx_seq_one_letter_code
_entity_poly.pdbx_strand_id
1 'polypeptide(L)'
;FLFALAAGEFFSWRESPALSFLCACANTHCGGRTSCNAPLLPSLLLSSFAVVRNYLDCFLCSNTPCNLSSADFTCHVSRGRETTPCHEQQHATSTRASDRAMIVTKRLLVASGGIVPTLLQSPGSAASLQNRQSLSNISVRYLSKRRGLHDTGRKSGKKGPRHYGHPLPLGPELSPSDTNTSPLSPAALIEIYNRKRESLTVELNHQDVPSEAVFTNSEISLKHIDVYGFDFDYTLLQYTPELHRLIYTAACKRLVDKLSYPHGIEDMDYDPDFAIRGLHCDISRGLLMKIDAYNHIHLSSVHRGHQQLCKEEVLELYGGSHIPLRVTEDSATGSSPHRSSQMVQFLDLFSIPEATLFANVMEYIHHREGQAFLPKFLFEDVQNTVKEIHTEGLIHDAIIEDIERYTKVTPRLPEYLNRLKNAGKRLFLITNSPYWFVNAGMTHALGSPYWRDLFDIVIVQAMKPSFYSNSDRPFRLLNPRSMSQTWRPVSSLERGQIYIQGNVGDFISMTGLPGARVLYFGDHVFSDLADPIMQLGWKTGAIIPELEAEMKKAFSPAAKRYLAELLVLENMLKNYQEHSRPELVAVMEDWKQRRTEARRHLKTMFNPRFGSVFRTEKSPTYFSLRLSAFANLYTASVDNLMNYSLDYTFIPRRTALPHEPDLNFDLDIRLTDPD
;
A
#
# COMPACT_ATOMS: atom_id res chain seq x y z
N PHE A 1 1.76 -7.92 -34.11
CA PHE A 1 1.22 -8.75 -35.21
C PHE A 1 0.87 -7.90 -36.43
N LEU A 2 -0.05 -6.92 -36.35
CA LEU A 2 -0.38 -6.04 -37.49
C LEU A 2 0.74 -5.08 -37.93
N PHE A 3 1.73 -4.79 -37.07
CA PHE A 3 2.92 -4.01 -37.45
C PHE A 3 3.99 -4.82 -38.20
N ALA A 4 3.99 -6.16 -38.07
CA ALA A 4 4.99 -7.03 -38.69
C ALA A 4 4.63 -7.44 -40.13
N LEU A 5 3.39 -7.20 -40.56
CA LEU A 5 2.93 -7.47 -41.92
C LEU A 5 3.08 -6.27 -42.86
N ALA A 6 3.41 -5.08 -42.33
CA ALA A 6 3.57 -3.85 -43.11
C ALA A 6 5.02 -3.52 -43.47
N ALA A 7 5.99 -4.16 -42.84
CA ALA A 7 7.43 -3.94 -43.07
C ALA A 7 8.06 -5.19 -43.70
N GLY A 8 7.69 -5.48 -44.95
CA GLY A 8 8.05 -6.70 -45.68
C GLY A 8 9.55 -7.02 -45.71
N GLU A 9 10.03 -7.71 -44.67
CA GLU A 9 11.33 -8.35 -44.62
C GLU A 9 11.19 -9.80 -44.14
N PHE A 10 11.70 -10.71 -44.98
CA PHE A 10 11.76 -12.14 -44.74
C PHE A 10 12.81 -12.45 -43.65
N PHE A 11 12.41 -13.12 -42.56
CA PHE A 11 13.35 -13.87 -41.73
C PHE A 11 12.81 -15.25 -41.38
N SER A 12 13.70 -16.24 -41.57
CA SER A 12 13.49 -17.69 -41.44
C SER A 12 13.25 -18.10 -39.99
N TRP A 13 12.11 -18.74 -39.71
CA TRP A 13 11.87 -19.48 -38.47
C TRP A 13 11.88 -20.98 -38.75
N ARG A 14 13.02 -21.64 -38.51
CA ARG A 14 13.05 -23.06 -38.17
C ARG A 14 13.23 -23.17 -36.67
N GLU A 15 12.36 -23.99 -36.08
CA GLU A 15 12.36 -24.50 -34.70
C GLU A 15 11.81 -23.57 -33.61
N SER A 16 10.49 -23.69 -33.37
CA SER A 16 9.91 -23.46 -32.04
C SER A 16 8.60 -24.28 -31.85
N PRO A 17 8.32 -24.89 -30.68
CA PRO A 17 7.30 -25.94 -30.51
C PRO A 17 5.84 -25.45 -30.37
N ALA A 18 5.57 -24.17 -30.62
CA ALA A 18 4.28 -23.55 -30.32
C ALA A 18 3.16 -23.78 -31.36
N LEU A 19 3.43 -24.53 -32.44
CA LEU A 19 2.46 -24.83 -33.51
C LEU A 19 1.93 -26.28 -33.51
N SER A 20 2.29 -27.08 -32.50
CA SER A 20 1.83 -28.46 -32.38
C SER A 20 0.45 -28.62 -31.72
N PHE A 21 -0.11 -27.55 -31.13
CA PHE A 21 -1.37 -27.60 -30.38
C PHE A 21 -2.63 -27.23 -31.20
N LEU A 22 -2.47 -26.56 -32.35
CA LEU A 22 -3.60 -26.14 -33.20
C LEU A 22 -3.98 -27.15 -34.29
N CYS A 23 -3.16 -28.19 -34.53
CA CYS A 23 -3.49 -29.30 -35.46
C CYS A 23 -4.07 -30.54 -34.75
N ALA A 24 -4.13 -30.60 -33.42
CA ALA A 24 -4.56 -31.79 -32.70
C ALA A 24 -6.05 -31.83 -32.31
N CYS A 25 -6.82 -30.75 -32.51
CA CYS A 25 -8.26 -30.71 -32.19
C CYS A 25 -9.20 -30.89 -33.39
N ALA A 26 -8.68 -31.20 -34.59
CA ALA A 26 -9.51 -31.40 -35.80
C ALA A 26 -9.62 -32.86 -36.27
N ASN A 27 -9.01 -33.82 -35.57
CA ASN A 27 -9.05 -35.24 -35.94
C ASN A 27 -9.17 -36.13 -34.71
N THR A 28 -10.39 -36.33 -34.20
CA THR A 28 -10.80 -37.53 -33.43
C THR A 28 -12.30 -37.48 -33.14
N HIS A 29 -13.11 -37.87 -34.12
CA HIS A 29 -14.34 -38.68 -34.00
C HIS A 29 -15.26 -38.45 -35.21
N CYS A 30 -15.30 -39.45 -36.11
CA CYS A 30 -16.51 -40.14 -36.57
C CYS A 30 -16.23 -40.87 -37.89
N GLY A 31 -16.13 -42.20 -37.83
CA GLY A 31 -16.33 -43.08 -38.97
C GLY A 31 -17.74 -43.65 -38.94
N GLY A 32 -18.49 -43.48 -40.03
CA GLY A 32 -19.54 -44.43 -40.43
C GLY A 32 -21.01 -43.99 -40.38
N ARG A 33 -21.50 -43.55 -41.56
CA ARG A 33 -22.84 -43.83 -42.17
C ARG A 33 -24.13 -43.42 -41.41
N THR A 34 -24.83 -42.37 -41.87
CA THR A 34 -25.97 -42.42 -42.84
C THR A 34 -26.75 -41.08 -42.90
N SER A 35 -26.93 -40.58 -44.14
CA SER A 35 -27.94 -39.67 -44.73
C SER A 35 -28.79 -38.71 -43.88
N CYS A 36 -28.71 -37.38 -44.13
CA CYS A 36 -29.64 -36.62 -45.00
C CYS A 36 -29.62 -35.08 -44.76
N ASN A 37 -29.60 -34.33 -45.88
CA ASN A 37 -30.09 -32.97 -46.13
C ASN A 37 -29.37 -31.72 -45.53
N ALA A 38 -28.72 -30.97 -46.42
CA ALA A 38 -28.39 -29.54 -46.29
C ALA A 38 -29.63 -28.67 -46.69
N PRO A 39 -29.69 -27.35 -46.36
CA PRO A 39 -28.85 -26.35 -47.04
C PRO A 39 -28.27 -25.18 -46.18
N LEU A 40 -27.04 -24.80 -46.55
CA LEU A 40 -26.48 -23.45 -46.78
C LEU A 40 -26.62 -22.30 -45.75
N LEU A 41 -25.51 -21.98 -45.08
CA LEU A 41 -25.03 -20.62 -44.75
C LEU A 41 -23.50 -20.62 -44.97
N PRO A 42 -22.93 -19.70 -45.77
CA PRO A 42 -22.39 -18.49 -45.16
C PRO A 42 -22.56 -17.23 -46.03
N SER A 43 -23.42 -16.31 -45.57
CA SER A 43 -23.57 -14.97 -46.12
C SER A 43 -23.62 -13.95 -44.99
N LEU A 44 -22.49 -13.70 -44.30
CA LEU A 44 -22.35 -12.57 -43.37
C LEU A 44 -20.91 -12.10 -43.09
N LEU A 45 -19.90 -12.64 -43.80
CA LEU A 45 -18.50 -12.19 -43.68
C LEU A 45 -17.95 -11.52 -44.95
N LEU A 46 -18.73 -11.45 -46.03
CA LEU A 46 -18.32 -10.84 -47.30
C LEU A 46 -18.96 -9.46 -47.57
N SER A 47 -19.82 -8.94 -46.70
CA SER A 47 -20.45 -7.61 -46.86
C SER A 47 -19.74 -6.47 -46.11
N SER A 48 -18.78 -6.77 -45.24
CA SER A 48 -18.08 -5.74 -44.44
C SER A 48 -16.73 -5.29 -45.03
N PHE A 49 -16.23 -5.97 -46.06
CA PHE A 49 -14.96 -5.63 -46.73
C PHE A 49 -15.14 -4.76 -48.00
N ALA A 50 -16.36 -4.63 -48.54
CA ALA A 50 -16.63 -3.83 -49.74
C ALA A 50 -16.93 -2.34 -49.46
N VAL A 51 -17.23 -1.96 -48.22
CA VAL A 51 -17.59 -0.58 -47.86
C VAL A 51 -16.37 0.28 -47.50
N VAL A 52 -15.27 -0.33 -47.03
CA VAL A 52 -14.06 0.41 -46.62
C VAL A 52 -13.12 0.72 -47.80
N ARG A 53 -13.23 -0.02 -48.91
CA ARG A 53 -12.40 0.19 -50.10
C ARG A 53 -12.92 1.29 -51.03
N ASN A 54 -14.22 1.58 -51.04
CA ASN A 54 -14.82 2.64 -51.88
C ASN A 54 -14.79 4.05 -51.27
N TYR A 55 -14.41 4.20 -49.99
CA TYR A 55 -14.31 5.51 -49.33
C TYR A 55 -12.91 6.15 -49.41
N LEU A 56 -11.89 5.37 -49.75
CA LEU A 56 -10.49 5.83 -49.81
C LEU A 56 -10.04 6.25 -51.23
N ASP A 57 -10.75 5.82 -52.28
CA ASP A 57 -10.40 6.16 -53.67
C ASP A 57 -11.10 7.44 -54.21
N CYS A 58 -11.96 8.09 -53.43
CA CYS A 58 -12.62 9.35 -53.81
C CYS A 58 -11.98 10.63 -53.23
N PHE A 59 -10.87 10.53 -52.48
CA PHE A 59 -10.24 11.70 -51.83
C PHE A 59 -8.94 12.20 -52.49
N LEU A 60 -8.53 11.59 -53.61
CA LEU A 60 -7.31 11.92 -54.34
C LEU A 60 -7.61 12.27 -55.81
N CYS A 61 -8.38 13.33 -56.08
CA CYS A 61 -8.40 14.01 -57.38
C CYS A 61 -9.26 15.30 -57.34
N SER A 62 -8.63 16.49 -57.16
CA SER A 62 -8.98 17.75 -57.87
C SER A 62 -8.32 19.02 -57.27
N ASN A 63 -7.30 19.54 -57.98
CA ASN A 63 -6.99 20.94 -58.36
C ASN A 63 -7.17 22.16 -57.39
N THR A 64 -6.02 22.72 -56.95
CA THR A 64 -5.46 24.12 -57.06
C THR A 64 -6.29 25.40 -56.70
N PRO A 65 -5.67 26.62 -56.52
CA PRO A 65 -4.40 27.04 -55.86
C PRO A 65 -4.47 28.38 -55.03
N CYS A 66 -3.30 28.85 -54.54
CA CYS A 66 -2.83 30.25 -54.34
C CYS A 66 -2.86 30.96 -52.95
N ASN A 67 -1.64 31.42 -52.56
CA ASN A 67 -1.21 32.79 -52.20
C ASN A 67 -0.70 33.15 -50.77
N LEU A 68 0.56 33.63 -50.76
CA LEU A 68 1.16 34.77 -50.01
C LEU A 68 1.23 34.69 -48.45
N SER A 69 2.24 35.17 -47.71
CA SER A 69 3.38 36.07 -47.96
C SER A 69 4.45 35.99 -46.85
N SER A 70 5.60 36.59 -47.19
CA SER A 70 6.89 36.92 -46.56
C SER A 70 7.02 37.53 -45.14
N ALA A 71 8.30 37.54 -44.69
CA ALA A 71 9.07 38.51 -43.88
C ALA A 71 9.47 38.05 -42.45
N ASP A 72 10.66 38.31 -41.88
CA ASP A 72 11.99 38.79 -42.31
C ASP A 72 12.97 38.65 -41.10
N PHE A 73 14.26 38.38 -41.40
CA PHE A 73 15.55 38.88 -40.82
C PHE A 73 15.69 39.21 -39.30
N THR A 74 16.80 39.04 -38.54
CA THR A 74 18.25 38.80 -38.76
C THR A 74 18.93 38.52 -37.41
N CYS A 75 20.12 37.89 -37.40
CA CYS A 75 21.04 37.90 -36.25
C CYS A 75 22.48 38.17 -36.71
N HIS A 76 23.19 39.08 -36.03
CA HIS A 76 24.59 39.44 -36.26
C HIS A 76 25.55 38.55 -35.44
N VAL A 77 26.72 38.24 -36.01
CA VAL A 77 27.87 37.53 -35.41
C VAL A 77 29.15 38.36 -35.61
N SER A 78 30.05 38.32 -34.63
CA SER A 78 31.50 38.63 -34.74
C SER A 78 32.26 37.62 -33.87
N ARG A 79 32.91 36.58 -34.44
CA ARG A 79 34.36 36.44 -34.81
C ARG A 79 35.36 36.76 -33.67
N GLY A 80 36.35 35.91 -33.33
CA GLY A 80 36.72 34.60 -33.86
C GLY A 80 38.06 34.03 -33.32
N ARG A 81 38.49 32.95 -34.01
CA ARG A 81 39.84 32.33 -34.15
C ARG A 81 40.42 31.59 -32.94
N GLU A 82 41.15 30.48 -33.03
CA GLU A 82 41.71 29.55 -34.05
C GLU A 82 42.17 28.32 -33.19
N THR A 83 42.05 27.03 -33.53
CA THR A 83 42.88 26.26 -34.49
C THR A 83 42.31 24.84 -34.68
N THR A 84 42.43 24.31 -35.90
CA THR A 84 42.07 22.98 -36.45
C THR A 84 43.30 22.04 -36.49
N PRO A 85 43.36 20.84 -37.15
CA PRO A 85 42.35 19.99 -37.86
C PRO A 85 42.46 18.46 -37.54
N CYS A 86 41.44 17.63 -37.81
CA CYS A 86 41.35 16.60 -38.89
C CYS A 86 40.43 15.47 -38.31
N HIS A 87 39.47 14.81 -38.94
CA HIS A 87 39.15 14.49 -40.34
C HIS A 87 37.61 14.26 -40.48
N GLU A 88 37.01 14.74 -41.57
CA GLU A 88 35.64 14.48 -42.08
C GLU A 88 35.49 13.01 -42.57
N GLN A 89 34.32 12.35 -42.68
CA GLN A 89 33.09 12.55 -43.48
C GLN A 89 32.09 11.40 -43.11
N GLN A 90 30.77 11.37 -43.31
CA GLN A 90 29.67 12.24 -43.78
C GLN A 90 28.33 11.49 -43.52
N HIS A 91 27.22 12.25 -43.58
CA HIS A 91 25.78 11.90 -43.67
C HIS A 91 25.05 11.52 -42.35
N ALA A 92 23.82 11.95 -42.07
CA ALA A 92 22.94 13.02 -42.57
C ALA A 92 21.74 13.10 -41.59
N THR A 93 21.22 14.31 -41.38
CA THR A 93 20.08 14.67 -40.54
C THR A 93 18.72 14.25 -41.13
N SER A 94 17.78 13.83 -40.27
CA SER A 94 16.33 14.10 -40.44
C SER A 94 15.61 13.98 -39.09
N THR A 95 15.26 15.13 -38.53
CA THR A 95 14.39 15.30 -37.37
C THR A 95 13.01 15.77 -37.87
N ARG A 96 11.97 15.46 -37.09
CA ARG A 96 10.66 16.15 -37.08
C ARG A 96 9.71 15.88 -38.25
N ALA A 97 8.98 14.77 -38.16
CA ALA A 97 7.65 14.63 -38.73
C ALA A 97 6.84 13.53 -38.01
N SER A 98 6.46 13.72 -36.74
CA SER A 98 5.46 12.82 -36.10
C SER A 98 4.62 13.45 -34.99
N ASP A 99 4.97 14.62 -34.45
CA ASP A 99 4.28 15.16 -33.26
C ASP A 99 3.14 16.16 -33.54
N ARG A 100 2.52 16.11 -34.72
CA ARG A 100 1.37 16.98 -35.07
C ARG A 100 0.16 16.29 -35.68
N ALA A 101 0.01 14.97 -35.50
CA ALA A 101 -1.13 14.21 -36.03
C ALA A 101 -1.85 13.36 -34.95
N MET A 102 -1.98 13.86 -33.73
CA MET A 102 -2.84 13.22 -32.72
C MET A 102 -3.60 14.23 -31.85
N ILE A 103 -4.09 15.28 -32.47
CA ILE A 103 -5.16 16.15 -31.95
C ILE A 103 -6.11 16.33 -33.12
N VAL A 104 -7.13 15.45 -33.21
CA VAL A 104 -8.42 15.53 -33.94
C VAL A 104 -8.85 14.08 -34.28
N THR A 105 -9.14 13.28 -33.25
CA THR A 105 -10.05 12.11 -33.36
C THR A 105 -10.62 11.78 -31.97
N LYS A 106 -11.03 12.82 -31.23
CA LYS A 106 -11.70 12.68 -29.94
C LYS A 106 -12.92 13.59 -29.89
N ARG A 107 -13.83 13.40 -30.85
CA ARG A 107 -15.20 13.93 -30.91
C ARG A 107 -15.92 13.26 -32.08
N LEU A 108 -16.49 12.08 -31.83
CA LEU A 108 -17.58 11.43 -32.58
C LEU A 108 -17.67 9.97 -32.10
N LEU A 109 -18.41 9.75 -31.01
CA LEU A 109 -19.05 8.49 -30.60
C LEU A 109 -19.75 8.72 -29.25
N VAL A 110 -20.73 9.62 -29.25
CA VAL A 110 -21.80 9.71 -28.24
C VAL A 110 -23.08 9.98 -29.02
N ALA A 111 -23.75 8.93 -29.46
CA ALA A 111 -25.16 8.89 -29.84
C ALA A 111 -25.52 7.44 -30.19
N SER A 112 -26.72 7.01 -29.79
CA SER A 112 -27.35 5.67 -29.95
C SER A 112 -26.85 4.58 -29.00
N GLY A 113 -27.67 3.89 -28.19
CA GLY A 113 -29.11 3.89 -28.00
C GLY A 113 -29.46 3.16 -26.69
N GLY A 114 -30.59 3.52 -26.08
CA GLY A 114 -31.11 2.88 -24.87
C GLY A 114 -32.02 1.70 -25.19
N ILE A 115 -32.07 0.72 -24.29
CA ILE A 115 -33.18 -0.24 -24.12
C ILE A 115 -33.31 -0.52 -22.61
N VAL A 116 -34.55 -0.41 -22.11
CA VAL A 116 -35.03 -0.69 -20.74
C VAL A 116 -35.85 -1.99 -20.77
N PRO A 117 -35.82 -2.83 -19.72
CA PRO A 117 -37.07 -3.16 -18.99
C PRO A 117 -36.85 -3.19 -17.46
N THR A 118 -37.49 -2.36 -16.62
CA THR A 118 -38.85 -2.46 -16.01
C THR A 118 -39.04 -3.56 -14.96
N LEU A 119 -38.87 -3.14 -13.69
CA LEU A 119 -39.69 -3.36 -12.46
C LEU A 119 -40.19 -4.77 -12.03
N LEU A 120 -39.84 -5.12 -10.79
CA LEU A 120 -40.75 -5.69 -9.77
C LEU A 120 -40.38 -5.11 -8.39
N GLN A 121 -41.34 -4.41 -7.75
CA GLN A 121 -41.31 -3.90 -6.37
C GLN A 121 -41.98 -4.95 -5.44
N SER A 122 -41.52 -5.21 -4.20
CA SER A 122 -41.84 -4.47 -2.95
C SER A 122 -41.58 -5.44 -1.74
N PRO A 123 -41.77 -5.05 -0.46
CA PRO A 123 -41.09 -4.00 0.32
C PRO A 123 -40.56 -4.50 1.71
N GLY A 124 -39.72 -3.69 2.38
CA GLY A 124 -39.69 -3.66 3.86
C GLY A 124 -38.33 -3.74 4.57
N SER A 125 -37.70 -2.59 4.81
CA SER A 125 -37.28 -2.08 6.13
C SER A 125 -36.15 -1.05 5.97
N ALA A 126 -36.45 0.18 6.36
CA ALA A 126 -35.54 1.30 6.34
C ALA A 126 -35.05 1.57 7.76
N ALA A 127 -33.75 1.43 7.99
CA ALA A 127 -33.01 2.15 9.04
C ALA A 127 -31.49 2.00 8.79
N SER A 128 -30.77 3.09 9.06
CA SER A 128 -29.29 3.26 9.06
C SER A 128 -28.55 3.17 7.71
N LEU A 129 -28.44 4.32 7.03
CA LEU A 129 -27.45 4.57 5.98
C LEU A 129 -26.95 6.02 6.08
N GLN A 130 -26.04 6.25 7.04
CA GLN A 130 -25.12 7.39 7.05
C GLN A 130 -23.78 6.88 7.59
N ASN A 131 -22.95 6.35 6.68
CA ASN A 131 -21.49 6.35 6.76
C ASN A 131 -20.93 5.71 5.48
N ARG A 132 -20.88 6.51 4.42
CA ARG A 132 -20.12 6.24 3.20
C ARG A 132 -19.58 7.55 2.65
N GLN A 133 -18.53 8.08 3.28
CA GLN A 133 -17.67 9.13 2.70
C GLN A 133 -16.24 9.00 3.22
N SER A 134 -15.51 8.02 2.70
CA SER A 134 -14.07 8.12 2.47
C SER A 134 -13.73 7.01 1.49
N LEU A 135 -13.36 7.40 0.27
CA LEU A 135 -13.03 6.59 -0.93
C LEU A 135 -13.91 6.99 -2.12
N SER A 136 -13.76 8.24 -2.55
CA SER A 136 -13.85 8.62 -3.97
C SER A 136 -13.42 10.08 -4.09
N ASN A 137 -12.20 10.32 -4.56
CA ASN A 137 -11.78 11.64 -5.01
C ASN A 137 -12.56 11.98 -6.29
N ILE A 138 -13.52 12.90 -6.16
CA ILE A 138 -14.32 13.43 -7.26
C ILE A 138 -13.43 14.33 -8.11
N SER A 139 -13.24 13.94 -9.37
CA SER A 139 -12.86 14.86 -10.45
C SER A 139 -13.99 15.84 -10.71
N VAL A 140 -13.92 17.05 -10.16
CA VAL A 140 -14.87 18.14 -10.51
C VAL A 140 -14.28 18.94 -11.68
N ARG A 141 -14.84 18.72 -12.88
CA ARG A 141 -14.70 19.64 -14.01
C ARG A 141 -15.52 20.90 -13.73
N TYR A 142 -14.83 22.04 -13.65
CA TYR A 142 -15.45 23.36 -13.71
C TYR A 142 -16.06 23.59 -15.10
N LEU A 143 -17.37 23.82 -15.16
CA LEU A 143 -18.02 24.50 -16.28
C LEU A 143 -18.92 25.60 -15.72
N SER A 144 -18.44 26.84 -15.87
CA SER A 144 -19.21 28.04 -15.61
C SER A 144 -20.28 28.20 -16.69
N LYS A 145 -21.53 28.39 -16.28
CA LYS A 145 -22.55 29.04 -17.10
C LYS A 145 -23.43 29.91 -16.21
N ARG A 146 -23.15 31.22 -16.27
CA ARG A 146 -24.07 32.29 -15.87
C ARG A 146 -25.36 32.17 -16.67
N ARG A 147 -26.50 32.19 -15.99
CA ARG A 147 -27.75 32.84 -16.45
C ARG A 147 -28.52 33.30 -15.21
N GLY A 148 -28.77 34.61 -15.14
CA GLY A 148 -29.72 35.18 -14.18
C GLY A 148 -31.16 34.98 -14.67
N LEU A 149 -32.11 35.24 -13.78
CA LEU A 149 -33.21 36.20 -13.95
C LEU A 149 -34.20 36.10 -12.76
N HIS A 150 -34.55 37.29 -12.24
CA HIS A 150 -35.84 37.75 -11.67
C HIS A 150 -36.54 37.05 -10.49
N ASP A 151 -36.43 37.72 -9.34
CA ASP A 151 -37.50 38.42 -8.60
C ASP A 151 -38.99 38.16 -8.99
N THR A 152 -39.78 37.68 -8.03
CA THR A 152 -41.13 38.22 -7.72
C THR A 152 -41.50 37.89 -6.27
N GLY A 153 -41.89 38.90 -5.49
CA GLY A 153 -42.34 38.75 -4.11
C GLY A 153 -43.87 38.70 -3.93
N ARG A 154 -44.35 38.24 -2.76
CA ARG A 154 -45.41 38.91 -1.97
C ARG A 154 -45.68 38.27 -0.59
N LYS A 155 -45.42 39.07 0.45
CA LYS A 155 -46.22 39.46 1.65
C LYS A 155 -46.89 38.45 2.61
N SER A 156 -46.59 38.71 3.90
CA SER A 156 -47.43 38.77 5.13
C SER A 156 -48.00 37.47 5.71
N GLY A 157 -47.94 37.18 7.03
CA GLY A 157 -47.44 37.90 8.19
C GLY A 157 -47.94 37.25 9.49
N LYS A 158 -47.26 37.50 10.62
CA LYS A 158 -47.76 37.74 12.00
C LYS A 158 -46.74 37.30 13.05
N LYS A 159 -46.57 38.18 14.04
CA LYS A 159 -45.61 38.17 15.14
C LYS A 159 -46.11 37.32 16.33
N GLY A 160 -45.18 36.69 17.05
CA GLY A 160 -45.32 36.10 18.39
C GLY A 160 -43.93 35.68 18.92
N PRO A 161 -43.65 35.73 20.24
CA PRO A 161 -42.40 36.30 20.75
C PRO A 161 -41.21 35.33 20.83
N ARG A 162 -40.02 35.95 20.72
CA ARG A 162 -38.70 35.35 20.87
C ARG A 162 -38.43 34.99 22.33
N HIS A 163 -38.06 33.74 22.59
CA HIS A 163 -37.15 33.37 23.67
C HIS A 163 -36.01 32.55 23.06
N TYR A 164 -34.95 33.24 22.66
CA TYR A 164 -33.65 32.61 22.45
C TYR A 164 -32.78 33.03 23.63
N GLY A 165 -32.23 32.02 24.31
CA GLY A 165 -31.25 32.18 25.37
C GLY A 165 -30.08 33.03 24.91
N HIS A 166 -29.52 33.74 25.89
CA HIS A 166 -28.35 34.59 25.76
C HIS A 166 -27.24 33.95 24.92
N PRO A 167 -26.69 34.64 23.91
CA PRO A 167 -25.35 34.35 23.43
C PRO A 167 -24.39 34.56 24.60
N LEU A 168 -23.55 33.56 24.87
CA LEU A 168 -22.35 33.72 25.69
C LEU A 168 -21.58 34.96 25.21
N PRO A 169 -20.98 35.76 26.12
CA PRO A 169 -20.32 36.99 25.73
C PRO A 169 -19.20 36.65 24.73
N LEU A 170 -19.32 37.25 23.55
CA LEU A 170 -18.21 37.40 22.61
C LEU A 170 -17.02 37.93 23.42
N GLY A 171 -15.92 37.18 23.41
CA GLY A 171 -14.63 37.67 23.89
C GLY A 171 -14.33 39.03 23.25
N PRO A 172 -13.52 39.88 23.89
CA PRO A 172 -13.42 41.29 23.54
C PRO A 172 -13.12 41.45 22.05
N GLU A 173 -14.03 42.13 21.33
CA GLU A 173 -13.77 42.67 20.00
C GLU A 173 -12.54 43.57 20.11
N LEU A 174 -11.44 43.16 19.49
CA LEU A 174 -10.25 43.98 19.35
C LEU A 174 -10.58 45.17 18.45
N SER A 175 -10.81 46.32 19.06
CA SER A 175 -10.81 47.63 18.42
C SER A 175 -9.45 47.87 17.73
N PRO A 176 -9.39 48.41 16.50
CA PRO A 176 -8.15 48.62 15.75
C PRO A 176 -7.36 49.86 16.21
N SER A 177 -7.24 50.10 17.53
CA SER A 177 -6.62 51.33 18.06
C SER A 177 -5.71 51.15 19.28
N ASP A 178 -5.08 49.98 19.43
CA ASP A 178 -3.94 49.78 20.36
C ASP A 178 -2.65 49.49 19.57
N THR A 179 -2.19 50.47 18.77
CA THR A 179 -0.84 50.45 18.21
C THR A 179 0.16 50.94 19.27
N ASN A 180 0.46 50.09 20.24
CA ASN A 180 1.64 50.25 21.10
C ASN A 180 2.40 48.94 21.27
N THR A 181 2.44 48.13 20.19
CA THR A 181 3.37 46.99 20.09
C THR A 181 4.70 47.50 19.57
N SER A 182 5.71 47.58 20.44
CA SER A 182 7.11 47.67 20.02
C SER A 182 7.37 46.69 18.87
N PRO A 183 8.12 47.08 17.81
CA PRO A 183 8.37 46.21 16.68
C PRO A 183 9.00 44.90 17.18
N LEU A 184 8.39 43.76 16.84
CA LEU A 184 8.90 42.43 17.18
C LEU A 184 10.40 42.36 16.88
N SER A 185 11.21 42.19 17.92
CA SER A 185 12.67 42.09 17.78
C SER A 185 13.06 40.63 17.53
N PRO A 186 14.19 40.37 16.84
CA PRO A 186 14.74 39.02 16.73
C PRO A 186 14.90 38.33 18.09
N ALA A 187 15.35 39.07 19.10
CA ALA A 187 15.52 38.55 20.46
C ALA A 187 14.19 38.08 21.08
N ALA A 188 13.12 38.85 20.91
CA ALA A 188 11.79 38.48 21.41
C ALA A 188 11.27 37.19 20.75
N LEU A 189 11.47 37.02 19.44
CA LEU A 189 11.08 35.79 18.73
C LEU A 189 11.86 34.57 19.20
N ILE A 190 13.16 34.71 19.40
CA ILE A 190 14.03 33.65 19.92
C ILE A 190 13.63 33.27 21.34
N GLU A 191 13.29 34.25 22.19
CA GLU A 191 12.82 34.01 23.55
C GLU A 191 11.49 33.24 23.56
N ILE A 192 10.51 33.66 22.73
CA ILE A 192 9.23 32.96 22.58
C ILE A 192 9.47 31.51 22.12
N TYR A 193 10.34 31.32 21.14
CA TYR A 193 10.71 30.00 20.64
C TYR A 193 11.30 29.11 21.75
N ASN A 194 12.29 29.60 22.49
CA ASN A 194 12.95 28.82 23.54
C ASN A 194 11.98 28.43 24.65
N ARG A 195 11.15 29.37 25.10
CA ARG A 195 10.12 29.15 26.13
C ARG A 195 9.12 28.07 25.70
N LYS A 196 8.61 28.15 24.46
CA LYS A 196 7.68 27.16 23.91
C LYS A 196 8.33 25.78 23.79
N ARG A 197 9.57 25.72 23.31
CA ARG A 197 10.33 24.45 23.18
C ARG A 197 10.53 23.78 24.52
N GLU A 198 10.96 24.53 25.54
CA GLU A 198 11.17 24.00 26.89
C GLU A 198 9.88 23.48 27.50
N SER A 199 8.80 24.27 27.43
CA SER A 199 7.47 23.88 27.89
C SER A 199 7.00 22.58 27.24
N LEU A 200 7.05 22.49 25.91
CA LEU A 200 6.60 21.30 25.18
C LEU A 200 7.51 20.08 25.43
N THR A 201 8.81 20.30 25.64
CA THR A 201 9.73 19.19 25.98
C THR A 201 9.38 18.58 27.34
N VAL A 202 9.09 19.41 28.34
CA VAL A 202 8.67 18.94 29.67
C VAL A 202 7.37 18.15 29.56
N GLU A 203 6.40 18.68 28.81
CA GLU A 203 5.11 18.04 28.57
C GLU A 203 5.24 16.67 27.89
N LEU A 204 6.00 16.57 26.79
CA LEU A 204 6.26 15.30 26.12
C LEU A 204 7.01 14.31 27.01
N ASN A 205 7.91 14.78 27.88
CA ASN A 205 8.61 13.91 28.83
C ASN A 205 7.68 13.27 29.86
N HIS A 206 6.56 13.91 30.18
CA HIS A 206 5.53 13.36 31.07
C HIS A 206 4.58 12.37 30.38
N GLN A 207 4.62 12.27 29.04
CA GLN A 207 3.83 11.30 28.29
C GLN A 207 4.62 10.01 28.09
N ASP A 208 4.22 8.95 28.78
CA ASP A 208 4.73 7.61 28.56
C ASP A 208 3.60 6.69 28.11
N VAL A 209 3.78 6.08 26.94
CA VAL A 209 2.88 5.07 26.39
C VAL A 209 3.60 3.72 26.46
N PRO A 210 3.05 2.71 27.16
CA PRO A 210 3.65 1.39 27.25
C PRO A 210 3.84 0.77 25.86
N SER A 211 4.98 0.12 25.61
CA SER A 211 5.22 -0.57 24.33
C SER A 211 4.27 -1.73 24.06
N GLU A 212 3.63 -2.24 25.11
CA GLU A 212 2.62 -3.30 25.07
C GLU A 212 1.18 -2.76 24.91
N ALA A 213 1.01 -1.48 24.59
CA ALA A 213 -0.31 -0.89 24.39
C ALA A 213 -0.98 -1.42 23.11
N VAL A 214 -2.30 -1.51 23.15
CA VAL A 214 -3.14 -1.76 21.97
C VAL A 214 -3.68 -0.43 21.46
N PHE A 215 -3.40 -0.13 20.20
CA PHE A 215 -3.86 1.08 19.53
C PHE A 215 -5.12 0.81 18.72
N THR A 216 -5.93 1.84 18.53
CA THR A 216 -7.22 1.72 17.88
C THR A 216 -7.45 2.84 16.87
N ASN A 217 -7.93 2.46 15.68
CA ASN A 217 -8.31 3.39 14.60
C ASN A 217 -9.83 3.62 14.55
N SER A 218 -10.61 2.79 15.23
CA SER A 218 -12.07 2.85 15.25
C SER A 218 -12.60 2.25 16.54
N GLU A 219 -13.72 2.77 17.04
CA GLU A 219 -14.32 2.25 18.27
C GLU A 219 -14.67 0.76 18.17
N ILE A 220 -14.25 -0.01 19.18
CA ILE A 220 -14.52 -1.44 19.31
C ILE A 220 -14.77 -1.78 20.77
N SER A 221 -15.93 -2.37 21.04
CA SER A 221 -16.22 -2.98 22.33
C SER A 221 -15.99 -4.48 22.27
N LEU A 222 -15.03 -4.99 23.05
CA LEU A 222 -14.72 -6.43 23.13
C LEU A 222 -15.90 -7.24 23.69
N LYS A 223 -16.78 -6.60 24.47
CA LYS A 223 -18.01 -7.20 25.02
C LYS A 223 -18.87 -7.84 23.93
N HIS A 224 -18.93 -7.21 22.76
CA HIS A 224 -19.78 -7.62 21.64
C HIS A 224 -19.11 -8.59 20.66
N ILE A 225 -17.84 -8.94 20.89
CA ILE A 225 -17.11 -9.91 20.09
C ILE A 225 -17.35 -11.30 20.68
N ASP A 226 -17.89 -12.21 19.89
CA ASP A 226 -18.09 -13.61 20.31
C ASP A 226 -17.03 -14.55 19.75
N VAL A 227 -16.45 -14.17 18.61
CA VAL A 227 -15.60 -15.05 17.83
C VAL A 227 -14.29 -14.36 17.52
N TYR A 228 -13.20 -15.07 17.79
CA TYR A 228 -11.84 -14.60 17.57
C TYR A 228 -11.16 -15.49 16.55
N GLY A 229 -10.72 -14.90 15.46
CA GLY A 229 -9.98 -15.57 14.42
C GLY A 229 -8.53 -15.14 14.42
N PHE A 230 -7.63 -16.04 14.05
CA PHE A 230 -6.20 -15.76 14.01
C PHE A 230 -5.57 -16.30 12.74
N ASP A 231 -4.59 -15.58 12.22
CA ASP A 231 -3.50 -16.17 11.45
C ASP A 231 -2.47 -16.83 12.38
N PHE A 232 -1.56 -17.62 11.79
CA PHE A 232 -0.51 -18.33 12.50
C PHE A 232 0.82 -17.56 12.45
N ASP A 233 1.45 -17.50 11.28
CA ASP A 233 2.78 -16.91 11.08
C ASP A 233 2.78 -15.41 11.40
N TYR A 234 3.78 -14.94 12.14
CA TYR A 234 3.90 -13.57 12.65
C TYR A 234 2.71 -13.02 13.47
N THR A 235 1.68 -13.84 13.70
CA THR A 235 0.48 -13.48 14.46
C THR A 235 0.44 -14.24 15.79
N LEU A 236 0.30 -15.56 15.77
CA LEU A 236 0.37 -16.42 16.95
C LEU A 236 1.79 -16.94 17.21
N LEU A 237 2.56 -17.20 16.15
CA LEU A 237 3.97 -17.57 16.23
C LEU A 237 4.83 -16.40 15.72
N GLN A 238 5.57 -15.78 16.63
CA GLN A 238 6.50 -14.71 16.28
C GLN A 238 7.90 -15.28 16.01
N TYR A 239 8.68 -14.59 15.17
CA TYR A 239 10.00 -15.04 14.74
C TYR A 239 11.13 -14.09 15.19
N THR A 240 12.34 -14.63 15.28
CA THR A 240 13.57 -13.89 15.56
C THR A 240 14.19 -13.34 14.27
N PRO A 241 15.10 -12.34 14.35
CA PRO A 241 15.85 -11.88 13.19
C PRO A 241 16.70 -12.96 12.49
N GLU A 242 17.02 -14.07 13.17
CA GLU A 242 17.76 -15.18 12.56
C GLU A 242 16.99 -15.83 11.41
N LEU A 243 15.66 -15.79 11.43
CA LEU A 243 14.84 -16.30 10.32
C LEU A 243 15.08 -15.50 9.04
N HIS A 244 15.17 -14.18 9.15
CA HIS A 244 15.45 -13.31 8.01
C HIS A 244 16.83 -13.60 7.42
N ARG A 245 17.83 -13.84 8.27
CA ARG A 245 19.17 -14.27 7.86
C ARG A 245 19.14 -15.64 7.15
N LEU A 246 18.38 -16.59 7.68
CA LEU A 246 18.21 -17.92 7.06
C LEU A 246 17.61 -17.81 5.65
N ILE A 247 16.51 -17.06 5.50
CA ILE A 247 15.86 -16.83 4.20
C ILE A 247 16.83 -16.19 3.22
N TYR A 248 17.54 -15.15 3.65
CA TYR A 248 18.53 -14.45 2.84
C TYR A 248 19.64 -15.39 2.36
N THR A 249 20.28 -16.13 3.28
CA THR A 249 21.39 -17.05 2.95
C THR A 249 20.93 -18.19 2.04
N ALA A 250 19.76 -18.77 2.30
CA ALA A 250 19.18 -19.82 1.46
C ALA A 250 18.89 -19.31 0.04
N ALA A 251 18.39 -18.08 -0.08
CA ALA A 251 18.14 -17.44 -1.36
C ALA A 251 19.43 -17.11 -2.12
N CYS A 252 20.47 -16.57 -1.48
CA CYS A 252 21.80 -16.38 -2.11
C CYS A 252 22.32 -17.67 -2.73
N LYS A 253 22.34 -18.75 -1.95
CA LYS A 253 22.80 -20.06 -2.40
C LYS A 253 21.98 -20.57 -3.59
N ARG A 254 20.66 -20.39 -3.55
CA ARG A 254 19.76 -20.81 -4.63
C ARG A 254 20.01 -20.03 -5.93
N LEU A 255 20.26 -18.72 -5.85
CA LEU A 255 20.61 -17.91 -7.02
C LEU A 255 21.89 -18.42 -7.69
N VAL A 256 22.91 -18.78 -6.91
CA VAL A 256 24.17 -19.30 -7.42
C VAL A 256 24.02 -20.72 -7.97
N ASP A 257 23.49 -21.65 -7.16
CA ASP A 257 23.41 -23.07 -7.50
C ASP A 257 22.44 -23.35 -8.68
N LYS A 258 21.28 -22.69 -8.74
CA LYS A 258 20.26 -22.97 -9.77
C LYS A 258 20.23 -21.97 -10.92
N LEU A 259 20.53 -20.69 -10.67
CA LEU A 259 20.43 -19.64 -11.68
C LEU A 259 21.81 -19.16 -12.17
N SER A 260 22.90 -19.77 -11.70
CA SER A 260 24.27 -19.47 -12.15
C SER A 260 24.68 -18.01 -11.94
N TYR A 261 24.12 -17.37 -10.91
CA TYR A 261 24.61 -16.06 -10.46
C TYR A 261 26.07 -16.19 -9.96
N PRO A 262 26.87 -15.11 -10.03
CA PRO A 262 28.27 -15.15 -9.61
C PRO A 262 28.46 -15.67 -8.17
N HIS A 263 29.43 -16.57 -7.97
CA HIS A 263 29.67 -17.20 -6.66
C HIS A 263 29.90 -16.21 -5.50
N GLY A 264 30.44 -15.02 -5.78
CA GLY A 264 30.66 -14.01 -4.73
C GLY A 264 29.37 -13.43 -4.11
N ILE A 265 28.19 -13.77 -4.63
CA ILE A 265 26.89 -13.48 -4.00
C ILE A 265 26.69 -14.28 -2.71
N GLU A 266 27.27 -15.48 -2.59
CA GLU A 266 27.18 -16.28 -1.36
C GLU A 266 27.98 -15.66 -0.21
N ASP A 267 29.01 -14.87 -0.52
CA ASP A 267 29.85 -14.20 0.47
C ASP A 267 29.23 -12.88 0.99
N MET A 268 28.06 -12.47 0.50
CA MET A 268 27.41 -11.23 0.92
C MET A 268 26.72 -11.39 2.28
N ASP A 269 26.98 -10.45 3.19
CA ASP A 269 26.33 -10.43 4.50
C ASP A 269 24.91 -9.88 4.46
N TYR A 270 24.05 -10.45 5.31
CA TYR A 270 22.71 -9.91 5.56
C TYR A 270 22.76 -8.79 6.59
N ASP A 271 22.38 -7.58 6.19
CA ASP A 271 22.21 -6.42 7.07
C ASP A 271 20.73 -6.28 7.47
N PRO A 272 20.34 -6.58 8.73
CA PRO A 272 18.96 -6.46 9.20
C PRO A 272 18.48 -5.00 9.29
N ASP A 273 19.40 -4.02 9.28
CA ASP A 273 19.09 -2.60 9.31
C ASP A 273 19.11 -1.96 7.91
N PHE A 274 19.14 -2.75 6.84
CA PHE A 274 18.98 -2.25 5.47
C PHE A 274 17.54 -1.93 5.14
N ALA A 275 16.72 -2.94 4.83
CA ALA A 275 15.35 -2.76 4.40
C ALA A 275 14.40 -2.66 5.60
N ILE A 276 13.25 -2.01 5.40
CA ILE A 276 12.15 -1.94 6.37
C ILE A 276 10.85 -2.41 5.70
N ARG A 277 9.86 -2.79 6.51
CA ARG A 277 8.53 -3.11 6.02
C ARG A 277 7.87 -1.89 5.35
N GLY A 278 7.14 -2.14 4.26
CA GLY A 278 6.36 -1.14 3.55
C GLY A 278 7.13 -0.38 2.47
N LEU A 279 8.39 -0.73 2.19
CA LEU A 279 9.15 -0.18 1.06
C LEU A 279 8.52 -0.54 -0.27
N HIS A 280 8.76 0.32 -1.26
CA HIS A 280 8.35 0.11 -2.64
C HIS A 280 9.59 -0.13 -3.52
N CYS A 281 9.48 -1.05 -4.47
CA CYS A 281 10.46 -1.30 -5.50
C CYS A 281 9.92 -0.86 -6.86
N ASP A 282 10.56 0.14 -7.49
CA ASP A 282 10.39 0.34 -8.93
C ASP A 282 11.25 -0.70 -9.66
N ILE A 283 10.58 -1.76 -10.09
CA ILE A 283 11.21 -2.92 -10.74
C ILE A 283 11.90 -2.51 -12.05
N SER A 284 11.33 -1.54 -12.77
CA SER A 284 11.87 -1.12 -14.06
C SER A 284 13.18 -0.34 -13.91
N ARG A 285 13.31 0.43 -12.84
CA ARG A 285 14.48 1.26 -12.55
C ARG A 285 15.45 0.64 -11.55
N GLY A 286 15.06 -0.44 -10.89
CA GLY A 286 15.82 -1.04 -9.81
C GLY A 286 15.98 -0.10 -8.61
N LEU A 287 14.89 0.54 -8.18
CA LEU A 287 14.94 1.53 -7.09
C LEU A 287 14.08 1.12 -5.90
N LEU A 288 14.68 1.08 -4.73
CA LEU A 288 13.97 0.96 -3.46
C LEU A 288 13.66 2.35 -2.92
N MET A 289 12.42 2.58 -2.48
CA MET A 289 12.01 3.86 -1.94
C MET A 289 10.85 3.74 -0.97
N LYS A 290 10.63 4.81 -0.23
CA LYS A 290 9.47 4.96 0.63
C LYS A 290 8.48 5.94 0.02
N ILE A 291 7.20 5.57 0.05
CA ILE A 291 6.10 6.39 -0.45
C ILE A 291 5.19 6.75 0.73
N ASP A 292 4.72 7.99 0.75
CA ASP A 292 3.79 8.48 1.77
C ASP A 292 2.32 8.17 1.44
N ALA A 293 1.42 8.45 2.39
CA ALA A 293 -0.02 8.21 2.26
C ALA A 293 -0.68 8.98 1.09
N TYR A 294 -0.01 9.98 0.52
CA TYR A 294 -0.51 10.79 -0.60
C TYR A 294 0.15 10.40 -1.93
N ASN A 295 0.89 9.28 -1.96
CA ASN A 295 1.68 8.80 -3.09
C ASN A 295 2.85 9.73 -3.46
N HIS A 296 3.45 10.41 -2.49
CA HIS A 296 4.70 11.16 -2.71
C HIS A 296 5.91 10.32 -2.31
N ILE A 297 6.93 10.31 -3.17
CA ILE A 297 8.25 9.74 -2.89
C ILE A 297 8.88 10.53 -1.75
N HIS A 298 9.33 9.81 -0.74
CA HIS A 298 10.22 10.35 0.27
C HIS A 298 11.63 10.46 -0.32
N LEU A 299 11.94 11.64 -0.88
CA LEU A 299 13.14 11.85 -1.71
C LEU A 299 14.46 11.47 -1.02
N SER A 300 14.55 11.54 0.31
CA SER A 300 15.72 11.14 1.10
C SER A 300 15.81 9.64 1.40
N SER A 301 15.04 8.81 0.69
CA SER A 301 14.97 7.36 0.91
C SER A 301 15.16 6.51 -0.36
N VAL A 302 15.43 7.13 -1.50
CA VAL A 302 15.57 6.39 -2.77
C VAL A 302 16.96 5.80 -2.90
N HIS A 303 17.06 4.50 -3.11
CA HIS A 303 18.32 3.76 -3.23
C HIS A 303 18.34 2.91 -4.51
N ARG A 304 19.48 2.89 -5.19
CA ARG A 304 19.86 1.93 -6.23
C ARG A 304 20.94 1.04 -5.63
N GLY A 305 20.63 -0.25 -5.41
CA GLY A 305 21.47 -1.07 -4.54
C GLY A 305 21.58 -0.41 -3.15
N HIS A 306 22.80 -0.16 -2.69
CA HIS A 306 23.09 0.58 -1.46
C HIS A 306 23.31 2.07 -1.68
N GLN A 307 23.47 2.50 -2.94
CA GLN A 307 23.69 3.90 -3.28
C GLN A 307 22.40 4.70 -3.12
N GLN A 308 22.39 5.63 -2.18
CA GLN A 308 21.33 6.63 -2.07
C GLN A 308 21.42 7.64 -3.23
N LEU A 309 20.30 7.87 -3.93
CA LEU A 309 20.22 8.87 -4.99
C LEU A 309 20.00 10.28 -4.41
N CYS A 310 20.51 11.31 -5.11
CA CYS A 310 20.24 12.70 -4.74
C CYS A 310 18.79 13.08 -5.10
N LYS A 311 18.27 14.12 -4.44
CA LYS A 311 16.86 14.52 -4.59
C LYS A 311 16.58 14.99 -6.01
N GLU A 312 17.54 15.67 -6.63
CA GLU A 312 17.47 16.23 -7.96
C GLU A 312 17.37 15.11 -9.02
N GLU A 313 18.19 14.06 -8.91
CA GLU A 313 18.13 12.88 -9.78
C GLU A 313 16.76 12.20 -9.66
N VAL A 314 16.24 12.01 -8.45
CA VAL A 314 14.92 11.41 -8.24
C VAL A 314 13.82 12.25 -8.89
N LEU A 315 13.84 13.57 -8.71
CA LEU A 315 12.84 14.46 -9.31
C LEU A 315 12.90 14.44 -10.83
N GLU A 316 14.09 14.36 -11.42
CA GLU A 316 14.27 14.21 -12.86
C GLU A 316 13.73 12.88 -13.37
N LEU A 317 14.06 11.76 -12.70
CA LEU A 317 13.63 10.41 -13.07
C LEU A 317 12.11 10.22 -13.08
N TYR A 318 11.40 10.90 -12.18
CA TYR A 318 9.95 10.78 -12.00
C TYR A 318 9.15 11.99 -12.49
N GLY A 319 9.80 13.07 -12.95
CA GLY A 319 9.13 14.32 -13.33
C GLY A 319 8.45 15.03 -12.16
N GLY A 320 8.95 14.85 -10.94
CA GLY A 320 8.35 15.29 -9.69
C GLY A 320 8.42 14.23 -8.60
N SER A 321 7.79 14.49 -7.45
CA SER A 321 7.77 13.54 -6.33
C SER A 321 6.52 12.65 -6.30
N HIS A 322 5.49 12.95 -7.10
CA HIS A 322 4.20 12.27 -7.00
C HIS A 322 4.14 11.07 -7.94
N ILE A 323 3.76 9.90 -7.42
CA ILE A 323 3.56 8.68 -8.20
C ILE A 323 2.06 8.47 -8.42
N PRO A 324 1.58 8.36 -9.67
CA PRO A 324 0.18 8.08 -9.95
C PRO A 324 -0.26 6.73 -9.38
N LEU A 325 -1.47 6.66 -8.81
CA LEU A 325 -2.00 5.45 -8.17
C LEU A 325 -1.99 4.21 -9.08
N ARG A 326 -2.24 4.38 -10.39
CA ARG A 326 -2.14 3.31 -11.40
C ARG A 326 -0.77 2.62 -11.50
N VAL A 327 0.27 3.23 -10.93
CA VAL A 327 1.64 2.71 -10.90
C VAL A 327 1.89 1.97 -9.58
N THR A 328 1.31 2.44 -8.47
CA THR A 328 1.41 1.84 -7.12
C THR A 328 0.32 0.81 -6.82
N GLU A 329 -0.73 0.72 -7.64
CA GLU A 329 -1.72 -0.34 -7.57
C GLU A 329 -1.07 -1.65 -7.99
N ASP A 330 -0.78 -2.48 -6.98
CA ASP A 330 -0.51 -3.88 -7.17
C ASP A 330 -1.68 -4.51 -7.93
N SER A 331 -1.34 -5.38 -8.87
CA SER A 331 -2.26 -6.19 -9.68
C SER A 331 -3.19 -7.10 -8.84
N ALA A 332 -3.06 -7.07 -7.51
CA ALA A 332 -3.95 -7.70 -6.56
C ALA A 332 -5.40 -7.17 -6.63
N THR A 333 -5.64 -6.00 -7.24
CA THR A 333 -7.00 -5.50 -7.57
C THR A 333 -7.55 -6.08 -8.89
N GLY A 334 -7.37 -7.38 -9.13
CA GLY A 334 -8.31 -8.26 -9.84
C GLY A 334 -8.89 -7.89 -11.21
N SER A 335 -8.37 -6.93 -11.97
CA SER A 335 -9.06 -6.46 -13.20
C SER A 335 -8.23 -6.49 -14.49
N SER A 336 -6.93 -6.80 -14.44
CA SER A 336 -6.14 -6.93 -15.67
C SER A 336 -4.96 -7.89 -15.52
N PRO A 337 -5.07 -9.13 -16.01
CA PRO A 337 -3.99 -10.12 -15.96
C PRO A 337 -2.79 -9.80 -16.88
N HIS A 338 -2.69 -8.58 -17.43
CA HIS A 338 -1.69 -8.20 -18.45
C HIS A 338 -0.90 -6.92 -18.11
N ARG A 339 -0.99 -6.42 -16.87
CA ARG A 339 -0.15 -5.31 -16.41
C ARG A 339 0.79 -5.83 -15.32
N SER A 340 2.04 -6.10 -15.66
CA SER A 340 3.09 -6.22 -14.64
C SER A 340 3.16 -4.88 -13.90
N SER A 341 2.75 -4.84 -12.63
CA SER A 341 2.89 -3.64 -11.79
C SER A 341 4.37 -3.22 -11.81
N GLN A 342 4.64 -1.99 -12.25
CA GLN A 342 6.00 -1.44 -12.31
C GLN A 342 6.57 -1.17 -10.92
N MET A 343 5.67 -0.97 -9.95
CA MET A 343 5.98 -0.77 -8.54
C MET A 343 5.41 -1.93 -7.74
N VAL A 344 6.20 -2.52 -6.85
CA VAL A 344 5.75 -3.54 -5.87
C VAL A 344 6.02 -3.04 -4.47
N GLN A 345 5.09 -3.31 -3.53
CA GLN A 345 5.28 -2.99 -2.13
C GLN A 345 5.63 -4.23 -1.29
N PHE A 346 6.70 -4.16 -0.51
CA PHE A 346 7.12 -5.19 0.43
C PHE A 346 6.32 -5.10 1.74
N LEU A 347 5.17 -5.77 1.79
CA LEU A 347 4.25 -5.74 2.93
C LEU A 347 4.41 -6.90 3.90
N ASP A 348 5.06 -7.98 3.48
CA ASP A 348 5.28 -9.16 4.30
C ASP A 348 6.63 -9.04 5.02
N LEU A 349 6.71 -9.47 6.27
CA LEU A 349 7.97 -9.59 7.00
C LEU A 349 8.92 -10.59 6.34
N PHE A 350 8.41 -11.62 5.68
CA PHE A 350 9.22 -12.56 4.87
C PHE A 350 9.86 -11.89 3.63
N SER A 351 9.34 -10.73 3.20
CA SER A 351 9.83 -10.01 2.02
C SER A 351 10.94 -9.00 2.33
N ILE A 352 11.28 -8.78 3.60
CA ILE A 352 12.41 -7.91 3.98
C ILE A 352 13.76 -8.49 3.53
N PRO A 353 14.07 -9.79 3.78
CA PRO A 353 15.23 -10.46 3.19
C PRO A 353 15.30 -10.35 1.67
N GLU A 354 14.17 -10.47 0.97
CA GLU A 354 14.05 -10.34 -0.49
C GLU A 354 14.49 -8.95 -0.96
N ALA A 355 13.99 -7.88 -0.31
CA ALA A 355 14.37 -6.51 -0.63
C ALA A 355 15.87 -6.25 -0.40
N THR A 356 16.43 -6.76 0.70
CA THR A 356 17.88 -6.66 0.97
C THR A 356 18.69 -7.45 -0.06
N LEU A 357 18.28 -8.66 -0.41
CA LEU A 357 18.95 -9.48 -1.41
C LEU A 357 18.95 -8.81 -2.78
N PHE A 358 17.81 -8.28 -3.20
CA PHE A 358 17.70 -7.52 -4.44
C PHE A 358 18.69 -6.34 -4.49
N ALA A 359 18.78 -5.56 -3.41
CA ALA A 359 19.73 -4.45 -3.32
C ALA A 359 21.19 -4.91 -3.33
N ASN A 360 21.53 -5.97 -2.58
CA ASN A 360 22.88 -6.51 -2.49
C ASN A 360 23.37 -7.05 -3.83
N VAL A 361 22.56 -7.84 -4.52
CA VAL A 361 22.91 -8.40 -5.84
C VAL A 361 23.02 -7.29 -6.88
N MET A 362 22.12 -6.30 -6.85
CA MET A 362 22.19 -5.15 -7.74
C MET A 362 23.49 -4.36 -7.57
N GLU A 363 23.87 -4.07 -6.33
CA GLU A 363 25.14 -3.40 -5.98
C GLU A 363 26.34 -4.22 -6.47
N TYR A 364 26.32 -5.54 -6.21
CA TYR A 364 27.38 -6.46 -6.61
C TYR A 364 27.62 -6.45 -8.12
N ILE A 365 26.56 -6.62 -8.92
CA ILE A 365 26.66 -6.66 -10.39
C ILE A 365 27.11 -5.29 -10.92
N HIS A 366 26.58 -4.20 -10.36
CA HIS A 366 26.94 -2.85 -10.77
C HIS A 366 28.44 -2.55 -10.56
N HIS A 367 29.00 -2.97 -9.42
CA HIS A 367 30.39 -2.71 -9.07
C HIS A 367 31.40 -3.65 -9.73
N ARG A 368 31.08 -4.93 -9.90
CA ARG A 368 32.08 -5.93 -10.29
C ARG A 368 32.07 -6.31 -11.76
N GLU A 369 30.92 -6.25 -12.42
CA GLU A 369 30.81 -6.84 -13.75
C GLU A 369 30.76 -5.79 -14.86
N GLY A 370 30.37 -4.54 -14.56
CA GLY A 370 30.17 -3.51 -15.59
C GLY A 370 29.16 -3.93 -16.68
N GLN A 371 28.45 -5.04 -16.46
CA GLN A 371 27.53 -5.64 -17.40
C GLN A 371 26.17 -4.95 -17.32
N ALA A 372 25.59 -4.68 -18.48
CA ALA A 372 24.21 -4.24 -18.56
C ALA A 372 23.29 -5.41 -18.19
N PHE A 373 22.66 -5.34 -17.02
CA PHE A 373 21.55 -6.22 -16.66
C PHE A 373 20.24 -5.43 -16.61
N LEU A 374 19.12 -6.14 -16.67
CA LEU A 374 17.80 -5.55 -16.55
C LEU A 374 17.28 -5.80 -15.12
N PRO A 375 17.05 -4.75 -14.32
CA PRO A 375 16.60 -4.91 -12.93
C PRO A 375 15.33 -5.73 -12.77
N LYS A 376 14.47 -5.75 -13.79
CA LYS A 376 13.27 -6.56 -13.83
C LYS A 376 13.54 -8.06 -13.68
N PHE A 377 14.50 -8.60 -14.43
CA PHE A 377 14.78 -10.04 -14.38
C PHE A 377 15.46 -10.42 -13.06
N LEU A 378 16.35 -9.56 -12.55
CA LEU A 378 16.91 -9.74 -11.21
C LEU A 378 15.80 -9.80 -10.14
N PHE A 379 14.83 -8.88 -10.21
CA PHE A 379 13.71 -8.88 -9.28
C PHE A 379 12.88 -10.15 -9.39
N GLU A 380 12.55 -10.60 -10.60
CA GLU A 380 11.80 -11.83 -10.85
C GLU A 380 12.54 -13.07 -10.33
N ASP A 381 13.86 -13.17 -10.56
CA ASP A 381 14.70 -14.26 -10.08
C ASP A 381 14.75 -14.32 -8.56
N VAL A 382 14.97 -13.17 -7.90
CA VAL A 382 15.00 -13.04 -6.44
C VAL A 382 13.65 -13.41 -5.85
N GLN A 383 12.56 -12.85 -6.37
CA GLN A 383 11.21 -13.12 -5.90
C GLN A 383 10.82 -14.60 -6.06
N ASN A 384 11.09 -15.18 -7.24
CA ASN A 384 10.80 -16.59 -7.48
C ASN A 384 11.64 -17.50 -6.58
N THR A 385 12.90 -17.17 -6.38
CA THR A 385 13.81 -17.91 -5.48
C THR A 385 13.29 -17.91 -4.05
N VAL A 386 12.93 -16.75 -3.50
CA VAL A 386 12.38 -16.64 -2.13
C VAL A 386 11.06 -17.40 -2.03
N LYS A 387 10.18 -17.29 -3.03
CA LYS A 387 8.94 -18.05 -3.06
C LYS A 387 9.15 -19.56 -3.12
N GLU A 388 10.12 -20.04 -3.89
CA GLU A 388 10.46 -21.46 -4.00
C GLU A 388 10.94 -22.03 -2.67
N ILE A 389 11.88 -21.37 -1.98
CA ILE A 389 12.41 -21.88 -0.70
C ILE A 389 11.32 -21.97 0.38
N HIS A 390 10.31 -21.08 0.34
CA HIS A 390 9.13 -21.18 1.20
C HIS A 390 8.19 -22.32 0.79
N THR A 391 7.96 -22.50 -0.52
CA THR A 391 7.03 -23.51 -1.04
C THR A 391 7.57 -24.94 -0.93
N GLU A 392 8.89 -25.12 -1.11
CA GLU A 392 9.59 -26.40 -0.96
C GLU A 392 9.69 -26.88 0.50
N GLY A 393 9.39 -26.02 1.47
CA GLY A 393 9.39 -26.36 2.90
C GLY A 393 10.75 -26.23 3.59
N LEU A 394 11.81 -25.85 2.89
CA LEU A 394 13.17 -25.74 3.43
C LEU A 394 13.25 -24.83 4.67
N ILE A 395 12.52 -23.72 4.65
CA ILE A 395 12.46 -22.80 5.78
C ILE A 395 11.71 -23.42 6.96
N HIS A 396 10.60 -24.12 6.71
CA HIS A 396 9.85 -24.80 7.75
C HIS A 396 10.67 -25.92 8.41
N ASP A 397 11.39 -26.70 7.62
CA ASP A 397 12.25 -27.79 8.12
C ASP A 397 13.36 -27.25 9.02
N ALA A 398 14.07 -26.20 8.58
CA ALA A 398 15.11 -25.54 9.35
C ALA A 398 14.58 -24.90 10.65
N ILE A 399 13.38 -24.31 10.62
CA ILE A 399 12.72 -23.79 11.83
C ILE A 399 12.42 -24.94 12.80
N ILE A 400 11.91 -26.08 12.35
CA ILE A 400 11.60 -27.19 13.26
C ILE A 400 12.87 -27.80 13.86
N GLU A 401 13.95 -27.88 13.09
CA GLU A 401 15.23 -28.41 13.57
C GLU A 401 15.79 -27.61 14.76
N ASP A 402 15.59 -26.28 14.78
CA ASP A 402 16.02 -25.38 15.86
C ASP A 402 14.97 -24.30 16.17
N ILE A 403 13.82 -24.73 16.69
CA ILE A 403 12.65 -23.85 16.87
C ILE A 403 12.89 -22.70 17.84
N GLU A 404 13.71 -22.90 18.86
CA GLU A 404 14.04 -21.89 19.87
C GLU A 404 14.87 -20.76 19.28
N ARG A 405 15.76 -21.07 18.32
CA ARG A 405 16.57 -20.06 17.63
C ARG A 405 15.72 -19.15 16.75
N TYR A 406 14.76 -19.73 16.03
CA TYR A 406 14.02 -19.01 15.00
C TYR A 406 12.71 -18.38 15.49
N THR A 407 12.15 -18.85 16.60
CA THR A 407 10.85 -18.37 17.12
C THR A 407 11.00 -17.61 18.43
N LYS A 408 10.08 -16.68 18.68
CA LYS A 408 9.98 -15.94 19.94
C LYS A 408 8.82 -16.49 20.76
N VAL A 409 9.12 -16.89 22.00
CA VAL A 409 8.09 -17.28 22.97
C VAL A 409 7.30 -16.03 23.37
N THR A 410 5.97 -16.14 23.33
CA THR A 410 5.03 -15.10 23.77
C THR A 410 4.37 -15.55 25.08
N PRO A 411 4.91 -15.18 26.26
CA PRO A 411 4.62 -15.91 27.51
C PRO A 411 3.15 -15.87 27.95
N ARG A 412 2.42 -14.77 27.65
CA ARG A 412 1.01 -14.60 28.05
C ARG A 412 0.02 -15.06 26.98
N LEU A 413 0.50 -15.50 25.81
CA LEU A 413 -0.37 -16.01 24.75
C LEU A 413 -1.23 -17.21 25.19
N PRO A 414 -0.67 -18.23 25.88
CA PRO A 414 -1.48 -19.38 26.33
C PRO A 414 -2.55 -18.96 27.33
N GLU A 415 -2.23 -18.03 28.23
CA GLU A 415 -3.17 -17.49 29.19
C GLU A 415 -4.31 -16.73 28.49
N TYR A 416 -3.98 -15.91 27.49
CA TYR A 416 -4.97 -15.15 26.72
C TYR A 416 -5.97 -16.05 25.98
N LEU A 417 -5.47 -17.06 25.26
CA LEU A 417 -6.34 -17.98 24.52
C LEU A 417 -7.24 -18.79 25.47
N ASN A 418 -6.71 -19.22 26.62
CA ASN A 418 -7.52 -19.89 27.65
C ASN A 418 -8.56 -18.94 28.25
N ARG A 419 -8.21 -17.68 28.50
CA ARG A 419 -9.15 -16.66 28.99
C ARG A 419 -10.32 -16.46 28.03
N LEU A 420 -10.07 -16.39 26.73
CA LEU A 420 -11.12 -16.31 25.71
C LEU A 420 -12.03 -17.54 25.74
N LYS A 421 -11.44 -18.75 25.76
CA LYS A 421 -12.17 -20.01 25.80
C LYS A 421 -13.03 -20.14 27.07
N ASN A 422 -12.47 -19.81 28.22
CA ASN A 422 -13.16 -19.86 29.52
C ASN A 422 -14.31 -18.85 29.59
N ALA A 423 -14.21 -17.74 28.86
CA ALA A 423 -15.29 -16.77 28.69
C ALA A 423 -16.34 -17.19 27.63
N GLY A 424 -16.26 -18.41 27.11
CA GLY A 424 -17.20 -18.95 26.11
C GLY A 424 -17.06 -18.35 24.72
N LYS A 425 -15.94 -17.69 24.41
CA LYS A 425 -15.65 -17.18 23.07
C LYS A 425 -15.25 -18.33 22.13
N ARG A 426 -15.67 -18.26 20.88
CA ARG A 426 -15.29 -19.23 19.84
C ARG A 426 -13.99 -18.81 19.17
N LEU A 427 -13.09 -19.75 18.92
CA LEU A 427 -11.78 -19.49 18.33
C LEU A 427 -11.62 -20.22 16.99
N PHE A 428 -11.05 -19.57 15.98
CA PHE A 428 -10.65 -20.24 14.74
C PHE A 428 -9.25 -19.82 14.25
N LEU A 429 -8.60 -20.72 13.51
CA LEU A 429 -7.29 -20.49 12.90
C LEU A 429 -7.40 -20.61 11.38
N ILE A 430 -6.88 -19.63 10.62
CA ILE A 430 -6.77 -19.67 9.16
C ILE A 430 -5.35 -19.29 8.76
N THR A 431 -4.60 -20.26 8.24
CA THR A 431 -3.20 -20.07 7.86
C THR A 431 -2.88 -20.64 6.48
N ASN A 432 -1.88 -20.06 5.81
CA ASN A 432 -1.30 -20.60 4.58
C ASN A 432 -0.31 -21.74 4.85
N SER A 433 0.15 -21.89 6.08
CA SER A 433 1.14 -22.90 6.47
C SER A 433 0.56 -24.31 6.52
N PRO A 434 1.38 -25.35 6.28
CA PRO A 434 0.96 -26.74 6.36
C PRO A 434 0.78 -27.19 7.82
N TYR A 435 -0.11 -28.17 8.03
CA TYR A 435 -0.50 -28.58 9.39
C TYR A 435 0.67 -29.09 10.24
N TRP A 436 1.61 -29.85 9.69
CA TRP A 436 2.74 -30.38 10.47
C TRP A 436 3.57 -29.25 11.09
N PHE A 437 3.79 -28.16 10.34
CA PHE A 437 4.52 -26.99 10.78
C PHE A 437 3.73 -26.22 11.83
N VAL A 438 2.44 -25.95 11.55
CA VAL A 438 1.52 -25.31 12.50
C VAL A 438 1.46 -26.10 13.80
N ASN A 439 1.39 -27.43 13.75
CA ASN A 439 1.30 -28.27 14.92
C ASN A 439 2.57 -28.21 15.77
N ALA A 440 3.76 -28.23 15.15
CA ALA A 440 5.02 -28.09 15.87
C ALA A 440 5.13 -26.70 16.52
N GLY A 441 4.88 -25.64 15.76
CA GLY A 441 4.96 -24.26 16.24
C GLY A 441 3.94 -23.92 17.31
N MET A 442 2.68 -24.35 17.17
CA MET A 442 1.65 -24.17 18.21
C MET A 442 1.96 -24.96 19.48
N THR A 443 2.52 -26.18 19.35
CA THR A 443 2.95 -26.97 20.51
C THR A 443 4.06 -26.26 21.27
N HIS A 444 5.02 -25.67 20.56
CA HIS A 444 6.08 -24.87 21.15
C HIS A 444 5.56 -23.57 21.78
N ALA A 445 4.82 -22.76 21.03
CA ALA A 445 4.31 -21.46 21.47
C ALA A 445 3.36 -21.57 22.68
N LEU A 446 2.59 -22.65 22.78
CA LEU A 446 1.64 -22.86 23.87
C LEU A 446 2.12 -23.81 24.96
N GLY A 447 3.30 -24.43 24.79
CA GLY A 447 3.84 -25.42 25.71
C GLY A 447 2.95 -26.65 25.89
N SER A 448 2.08 -26.97 24.92
CA SER A 448 1.11 -28.06 25.00
C SER A 448 0.80 -28.69 23.65
N PRO A 449 0.84 -30.03 23.52
CA PRO A 449 0.47 -30.72 22.28
C PRO A 449 -1.05 -30.74 22.04
N TYR A 450 -1.85 -30.32 23.02
CA TYR A 450 -3.31 -30.29 22.96
C TYR A 450 -3.87 -28.92 22.57
N TRP A 451 -3.06 -28.07 21.93
CA TRP A 451 -3.46 -26.71 21.52
C TRP A 451 -4.76 -26.68 20.70
N ARG A 452 -5.02 -27.72 19.90
CA ARG A 452 -6.22 -27.83 19.06
C ARG A 452 -7.52 -27.76 19.87
N ASP A 453 -7.49 -28.15 21.14
CA ASP A 453 -8.68 -28.09 22.00
C ASP A 453 -9.13 -26.66 22.26
N LEU A 454 -8.25 -25.66 22.10
CA LEU A 454 -8.58 -24.25 22.20
C LEU A 454 -9.41 -23.75 21.02
N PHE A 455 -9.23 -24.35 19.83
CA PHE A 455 -9.83 -23.87 18.59
C PHE A 455 -11.06 -24.70 18.21
N ASP A 456 -12.13 -24.02 17.81
CA ASP A 456 -13.33 -24.65 17.26
C ASP A 456 -13.10 -25.09 15.82
N ILE A 457 -12.33 -24.31 15.04
CA ILE A 457 -12.05 -24.58 13.62
C ILE A 457 -10.58 -24.30 13.33
N VAL A 458 -9.93 -25.23 12.64
CA VAL A 458 -8.54 -25.10 12.17
C VAL A 458 -8.49 -25.31 10.66
N ILE A 459 -8.09 -24.27 9.93
CA ILE A 459 -7.92 -24.28 8.47
C ILE A 459 -6.46 -24.00 8.13
N VAL A 460 -5.82 -24.95 7.45
CA VAL A 460 -4.42 -24.88 7.02
C VAL A 460 -4.35 -24.79 5.50
N GLN A 461 -3.25 -24.28 4.96
CA GLN A 461 -3.07 -24.04 3.52
C GLN A 461 -4.31 -23.40 2.87
N ALA A 462 -4.86 -22.36 3.51
CA ALA A 462 -6.05 -21.66 3.08
C ALA A 462 -5.85 -20.94 1.73
N MET A 463 -4.61 -20.61 1.39
CA MET A 463 -4.22 -19.84 0.20
C MET A 463 -4.80 -18.42 0.19
N LYS A 464 -4.76 -17.71 1.34
CA LYS A 464 -5.01 -16.27 1.41
C LYS A 464 -4.07 -15.51 0.46
N PRO A 465 -4.53 -14.45 -0.23
CA PRO A 465 -5.87 -13.85 -0.15
C PRO A 465 -6.94 -14.55 -1.00
N SER A 466 -6.60 -15.56 -1.82
CA SER A 466 -7.58 -16.24 -2.68
C SER A 466 -8.71 -16.92 -1.90
N PHE A 467 -8.46 -17.31 -0.65
CA PHE A 467 -9.50 -17.78 0.28
C PHE A 467 -10.70 -16.82 0.39
N TYR A 468 -10.46 -15.50 0.33
CA TYR A 468 -11.49 -14.48 0.49
C TYR A 468 -12.18 -14.09 -0.82
N SER A 469 -11.49 -14.25 -1.94
CA SER A 469 -11.96 -13.77 -3.26
C SER A 469 -12.41 -14.87 -4.21
N ASN A 470 -11.94 -16.11 -4.03
CA ASN A 470 -12.22 -17.24 -4.90
C ASN A 470 -13.12 -18.26 -4.21
N SER A 471 -14.32 -18.48 -4.77
CA SER A 471 -15.34 -19.41 -4.26
C SER A 471 -15.19 -20.85 -4.77
N ASP A 472 -14.24 -21.14 -5.66
CA ASP A 472 -14.20 -22.43 -6.38
C ASP A 472 -13.51 -23.56 -5.61
N ARG A 473 -12.84 -23.24 -4.50
CA ARG A 473 -12.09 -24.22 -3.69
C ARG A 473 -12.92 -24.67 -2.49
N PRO A 474 -13.38 -25.93 -2.46
CA PRO A 474 -14.14 -26.42 -1.31
C PRO A 474 -13.21 -26.82 -0.17
N PHE A 475 -13.75 -26.89 1.05
CA PHE A 475 -13.05 -27.46 2.19
C PHE A 475 -12.88 -28.97 2.04
N ARG A 476 -11.73 -29.48 2.47
CA ARG A 476 -11.45 -30.92 2.58
C ARG A 476 -10.91 -31.25 3.97
N LEU A 477 -11.15 -32.47 4.42
CA LEU A 477 -10.65 -32.94 5.71
C LEU A 477 -9.20 -33.42 5.55
N LEU A 478 -8.31 -32.97 6.42
CA LEU A 478 -6.92 -33.41 6.49
C LEU A 478 -6.75 -34.47 7.57
N ASN A 479 -6.15 -35.60 7.23
CA ASN A 479 -5.76 -36.60 8.21
C ASN A 479 -4.42 -36.20 8.87
N PRO A 480 -4.38 -35.92 10.18
CA PRO A 480 -3.17 -35.44 10.86
C PRO A 480 -2.08 -36.49 11.05
N ARG A 481 -2.30 -37.76 10.68
CA ARG A 481 -1.27 -38.81 10.73
C ARG A 481 -0.65 -39.05 9.37
N SER A 482 -1.46 -39.16 8.33
CA SER A 482 -0.98 -39.43 6.96
C SER A 482 -0.70 -38.17 6.15
N MET A 483 -1.07 -36.98 6.64
CA MET A 483 -1.08 -35.72 5.88
C MET A 483 -1.89 -35.78 4.58
N SER A 484 -2.74 -36.79 4.42
CA SER A 484 -3.60 -36.94 3.24
C SER A 484 -4.92 -36.21 3.45
N GLN A 485 -5.40 -35.58 2.38
CA GLN A 485 -6.71 -34.93 2.36
C GLN A 485 -7.79 -35.86 1.80
N THR A 486 -9.04 -35.69 2.22
CA THR A 486 -10.17 -36.35 1.60
C THR A 486 -10.35 -35.89 0.17
N TRP A 487 -10.72 -36.80 -0.73
CA TRP A 487 -11.04 -36.45 -2.11
C TRP A 487 -12.33 -35.61 -2.21
N ARG A 488 -13.32 -35.94 -1.38
CA ARG A 488 -14.62 -35.26 -1.36
C ARG A 488 -14.57 -33.95 -0.57
N PRO A 489 -15.35 -32.94 -0.98
CA PRO A 489 -15.59 -31.76 -0.17
C PRO A 489 -16.36 -32.13 1.10
N VAL A 490 -16.19 -31.32 2.15
CA VAL A 490 -16.99 -31.44 3.38
C VAL A 490 -18.21 -30.51 3.33
N SER A 491 -19.28 -30.87 4.03
CA SER A 491 -20.51 -30.07 4.13
C SER A 491 -20.67 -29.34 5.47
N SER A 492 -19.81 -29.64 6.45
CA SER A 492 -19.83 -29.08 7.80
C SER A 492 -18.40 -28.95 8.35
N LEU A 493 -18.20 -27.95 9.21
CA LEU A 493 -16.97 -27.76 9.97
C LEU A 493 -17.20 -28.17 11.42
N GLU A 494 -16.42 -29.13 11.89
CA GLU A 494 -16.56 -29.79 13.19
C GLU A 494 -15.32 -29.59 14.04
N ARG A 495 -15.53 -29.46 15.35
CA ARG A 495 -14.44 -29.26 16.31
C ARG A 495 -13.49 -30.45 16.35
N GLY A 496 -12.19 -30.16 16.46
CA GLY A 496 -11.13 -31.16 16.55
C GLY A 496 -10.66 -31.72 15.20
N GLN A 497 -11.39 -31.43 14.12
CA GLN A 497 -11.00 -31.73 12.75
C GLN A 497 -10.08 -30.64 12.19
N ILE A 498 -9.30 -31.01 11.17
CA ILE A 498 -8.40 -30.09 10.46
C ILE A 498 -8.85 -30.01 9.02
N TYR A 499 -9.03 -28.78 8.55
CA TYR A 499 -9.48 -28.52 7.20
C TYR A 499 -8.37 -27.91 6.37
N ILE A 500 -8.36 -28.22 5.08
CA ILE A 500 -7.42 -27.67 4.11
C ILE A 500 -8.18 -26.95 3.00
N GLN A 501 -7.58 -25.91 2.43
CA GLN A 501 -8.16 -25.09 1.37
C GLN A 501 -9.45 -24.37 1.84
N GLY A 502 -10.53 -24.49 1.07
CA GLY A 502 -11.79 -23.80 1.31
C GLY A 502 -11.84 -22.37 0.81
N ASN A 503 -12.96 -21.73 1.10
CA ASN A 503 -13.26 -20.36 0.78
C ASN A 503 -14.13 -19.73 1.87
N VAL A 504 -14.12 -18.40 1.94
CA VAL A 504 -14.83 -17.66 2.98
C VAL A 504 -16.36 -17.78 2.88
N GLY A 505 -16.91 -17.95 1.68
CA GLY A 505 -18.35 -18.13 1.47
C GLY A 505 -18.86 -19.39 2.14
N ASP A 506 -18.22 -20.52 1.85
CA ASP A 506 -18.49 -21.80 2.51
C ASP A 506 -18.25 -21.72 4.02
N PHE A 507 -17.18 -21.04 4.45
CA PHE A 507 -16.87 -20.88 5.87
C PHE A 507 -18.02 -20.20 6.60
N ILE A 508 -18.52 -19.08 6.08
CA ILE A 508 -19.65 -18.35 6.68
C ILE A 508 -20.93 -19.21 6.63
N SER A 509 -21.20 -19.86 5.49
CA SER A 509 -22.37 -20.71 5.33
C SER A 509 -22.40 -21.88 6.32
N MET A 510 -21.25 -22.53 6.55
CA MET A 510 -21.15 -23.70 7.43
C MET A 510 -21.09 -23.32 8.91
N THR A 511 -20.60 -22.13 9.26
CA THR A 511 -20.41 -21.71 10.65
C THR A 511 -21.53 -20.81 11.19
N GLY A 512 -22.30 -20.19 10.30
CA GLY A 512 -23.33 -19.21 10.65
C GLY A 512 -22.78 -17.98 11.38
N LEU A 513 -21.51 -17.62 11.16
CA LEU A 513 -20.85 -16.56 11.91
C LEU A 513 -21.43 -15.18 11.58
N PRO A 514 -21.89 -14.42 12.60
CA PRO A 514 -22.34 -13.05 12.40
C PRO A 514 -21.14 -12.12 12.22
N GLY A 515 -20.96 -11.54 11.02
CA GLY A 515 -19.76 -10.80 10.65
C GLY A 515 -19.31 -9.72 11.64
N ALA A 516 -20.22 -8.88 12.14
CA ALA A 516 -19.89 -7.78 13.06
C ALA A 516 -19.41 -8.22 14.46
N ARG A 517 -19.55 -9.50 14.82
CA ARG A 517 -19.17 -10.07 16.14
C ARG A 517 -17.89 -10.92 16.05
N VAL A 518 -17.21 -10.88 14.91
CA VAL A 518 -15.92 -11.54 14.67
C VAL A 518 -14.81 -10.50 14.81
N LEU A 519 -13.73 -10.84 15.52
CA LEU A 519 -12.47 -10.11 15.53
C LEU A 519 -11.36 -11.02 14.98
N TYR A 520 -10.83 -10.69 13.81
CA TYR A 520 -9.78 -11.46 13.13
C TYR A 520 -8.42 -10.76 13.24
N PHE A 521 -7.40 -11.51 13.67
CA PHE A 521 -6.03 -11.05 13.79
C PHE A 521 -5.14 -11.60 12.68
N GLY A 522 -4.28 -10.75 12.15
CA GLY A 522 -3.26 -11.11 11.16
C GLY A 522 -2.16 -10.07 11.16
N ASP A 523 -0.98 -10.45 10.67
CA ASP A 523 0.15 -9.52 10.55
C ASP A 523 0.14 -8.85 9.17
N HIS A 524 -0.33 -9.54 8.12
CA HIS A 524 -0.31 -9.02 6.77
C HIS A 524 -1.56 -8.15 6.48
N VAL A 525 -1.43 -6.85 6.75
CA VAL A 525 -2.48 -5.82 6.63
C VAL A 525 -3.37 -5.94 5.38
N PHE A 526 -2.82 -6.33 4.23
CA PHE A 526 -3.60 -6.53 3.01
C PHE A 526 -4.22 -7.93 2.89
N SER A 527 -3.41 -8.99 2.72
CA SER A 527 -3.92 -10.35 2.46
C SER A 527 -4.75 -10.95 3.60
N ASP A 528 -4.54 -10.51 4.84
CA ASP A 528 -5.26 -11.01 6.00
C ASP A 528 -6.44 -10.15 6.40
N LEU A 529 -6.35 -8.82 6.29
CA LEU A 529 -7.31 -7.92 6.93
C LEU A 529 -8.21 -7.17 5.95
N ALA A 530 -7.77 -6.88 4.72
CA ALA A 530 -8.51 -6.05 3.79
C ALA A 530 -9.86 -6.66 3.39
N ASP A 531 -9.88 -7.93 3.01
CA ASP A 531 -11.13 -8.59 2.62
C ASP A 531 -12.06 -8.85 3.82
N PRO A 532 -11.59 -9.32 5.00
CA PRO A 532 -12.44 -9.46 6.17
C PRO A 532 -13.18 -8.17 6.58
N ILE A 533 -12.51 -7.03 6.58
CA ILE A 533 -13.16 -5.77 6.94
C ILE A 533 -14.05 -5.24 5.81
N MET A 534 -13.60 -5.27 4.55
CA MET A 534 -14.31 -4.66 3.43
C MET A 534 -15.50 -5.48 2.94
N GLN A 535 -15.37 -6.81 2.93
CA GLN A 535 -16.36 -7.71 2.34
C GLN A 535 -17.26 -8.36 3.40
N LEU A 536 -16.72 -8.70 4.57
CA LEU A 536 -17.44 -9.50 5.59
C LEU A 536 -17.95 -8.66 6.77
N GLY A 537 -17.46 -7.43 6.91
CA GLY A 537 -17.75 -6.56 8.05
C GLY A 537 -17.17 -7.09 9.37
N TRP A 538 -16.15 -7.94 9.31
CA TRP A 538 -15.42 -8.40 10.50
C TRP A 538 -14.65 -7.23 11.12
N LYS A 539 -14.49 -7.26 12.43
CA LYS A 539 -13.49 -6.43 13.09
C LYS A 539 -12.12 -7.04 12.86
N THR A 540 -11.10 -6.20 12.73
CA THR A 540 -9.74 -6.65 12.41
C THR A 540 -8.71 -6.07 13.38
N GLY A 541 -7.73 -6.89 13.76
CA GLY A 541 -6.57 -6.50 14.55
C GLY A 541 -5.27 -6.81 13.82
N ALA A 542 -4.41 -5.81 13.60
CA ALA A 542 -3.11 -6.01 12.99
C ALA A 542 -2.03 -6.30 14.03
N ILE A 543 -1.23 -7.34 13.80
CA ILE A 543 -0.04 -7.65 14.60
C ILE A 543 1.19 -7.07 13.91
N ILE A 544 1.82 -6.07 14.52
CA ILE A 544 2.94 -5.31 13.95
C ILE A 544 4.16 -5.41 14.88
N PRO A 545 4.99 -6.47 14.79
CA PRO A 545 6.10 -6.72 15.72
C PRO A 545 7.11 -5.55 15.83
N GLU A 546 7.28 -4.77 14.77
CA GLU A 546 8.21 -3.62 14.73
C GLU A 546 7.78 -2.47 15.65
N LEU A 547 6.49 -2.42 16.00
CA LEU A 547 5.88 -1.32 16.75
C LEU A 547 6.56 -1.09 18.09
N GLU A 548 6.86 -2.16 18.85
CA GLU A 548 7.46 -2.02 20.17
C GLU A 548 8.84 -1.36 20.11
N ALA A 549 9.69 -1.76 19.15
CA ALA A 549 11.00 -1.16 18.96
C ALA A 549 10.90 0.30 18.51
N GLU A 550 9.95 0.61 17.62
CA GLU A 550 9.69 1.99 17.20
C GLU A 550 9.18 2.85 18.35
N MET A 551 8.30 2.34 19.21
CA MET A 551 7.82 3.06 20.39
C MET A 551 8.95 3.39 21.35
N LYS A 552 9.81 2.42 21.68
CA LYS A 552 10.99 2.65 22.54
C LYS A 552 11.87 3.78 22.00
N LYS A 553 12.07 3.84 20.68
CA LYS A 553 12.82 4.91 20.01
C LYS A 553 12.06 6.25 20.04
N ALA A 554 10.78 6.25 19.68
CA ALA A 554 9.93 7.44 19.57
C ALA A 554 9.70 8.16 20.92
N PHE A 555 9.63 7.40 22.02
CA PHE A 555 9.47 7.93 23.37
C PHE A 555 10.80 8.16 24.11
N SER A 556 11.95 7.99 23.45
CA SER A 556 13.24 8.33 24.04
C SER A 556 13.34 9.84 24.34
N PRO A 557 14.09 10.27 25.39
CA PRO A 557 14.24 11.69 25.71
C PRO A 557 14.79 12.52 24.53
N ALA A 558 15.67 11.93 23.73
CA ALA A 558 16.21 12.56 22.53
C ALA A 558 15.13 12.77 21.47
N ALA A 559 14.31 11.76 21.18
CA ALA A 559 13.22 11.87 20.21
C ALA A 559 12.16 12.89 20.65
N LYS A 560 11.77 12.88 21.93
CA LYS A 560 10.84 13.86 22.52
C LYS A 560 11.36 15.29 22.38
N ARG A 561 12.67 15.52 22.61
CA ARG A 561 13.31 16.83 22.43
C ARG A 561 13.30 17.31 20.97
N TYR A 562 13.69 16.47 20.01
CA TYR A 562 13.66 16.86 18.60
C TYR A 562 12.23 17.02 18.08
N LEU A 563 11.27 16.25 18.58
CA LEU A 563 9.86 16.40 18.26
C LEU A 563 9.32 17.75 18.78
N ALA A 564 9.63 18.11 20.03
CA ALA A 564 9.26 19.42 20.57
C ALA A 564 9.85 20.56 19.73
N GLU A 565 11.15 20.45 19.39
CA GLU A 565 11.81 21.43 18.52
C GLU A 565 11.13 21.53 17.15
N LEU A 566 10.83 20.40 16.50
CA LEU A 566 10.15 20.38 15.20
C LEU A 566 8.77 21.04 15.27
N LEU A 567 7.93 20.65 16.22
CA LEU A 567 6.56 21.16 16.36
C LEU A 567 6.55 22.65 16.65
N VAL A 568 7.43 23.13 17.54
CA VAL A 568 7.55 24.56 17.83
C VAL A 568 8.07 25.32 16.63
N LEU A 569 9.10 24.84 15.93
CA LEU A 569 9.60 25.51 14.72
C LEU A 569 8.53 25.61 13.63
N GLU A 570 7.73 24.56 13.43
CA GLU A 570 6.63 24.59 12.45
C GLU A 570 5.53 25.57 12.85
N ASN A 571 5.18 25.62 14.14
CA ASN A 571 4.24 26.62 14.64
C ASN A 571 4.79 28.05 14.51
N MET A 572 6.07 28.27 14.81
CA MET A 572 6.68 29.59 14.70
C MET A 572 6.75 30.04 13.23
N LEU A 573 7.18 29.18 12.30
CA LEU A 573 7.19 29.49 10.87
C LEU A 573 5.78 29.75 10.34
N LYS A 574 4.77 28.99 10.76
CA LYS A 574 3.37 29.22 10.37
C LYS A 574 2.88 30.62 10.73
N ASN A 575 3.30 31.15 11.88
CA ASN A 575 2.81 32.42 12.42
C ASN A 575 3.71 33.64 12.10
N TYR A 576 4.98 33.44 11.78
CA TYR A 576 5.97 34.53 11.67
C TYR A 576 6.81 34.52 10.37
N GLN A 577 6.52 33.67 9.38
CA GLN A 577 7.33 33.59 8.15
C GLN A 577 7.26 34.84 7.24
N GLU A 578 6.27 35.71 7.41
CA GLU A 578 6.04 36.88 6.55
C GLU A 578 6.65 38.14 7.14
N HIS A 579 7.92 38.40 6.79
CA HIS A 579 8.64 39.60 7.23
C HIS A 579 9.52 40.18 6.12
N SER A 580 9.64 41.52 6.09
CA SER A 580 10.51 42.25 5.15
C SER A 580 11.82 42.74 5.79
N ARG A 581 11.93 42.69 7.12
CA ARG A 581 13.12 43.15 7.86
C ARG A 581 14.25 42.13 7.75
N PRO A 582 15.46 42.51 7.29
CA PRO A 582 16.57 41.57 7.09
C PRO A 582 16.91 40.75 8.33
N GLU A 583 16.89 41.36 9.52
CA GLU A 583 17.18 40.66 10.77
C GLU A 583 16.15 39.59 11.14
N LEU A 584 14.88 39.77 10.76
CA LEU A 584 13.83 38.76 10.99
C LEU A 584 13.85 37.66 9.94
N VAL A 585 14.17 38.02 8.68
CA VAL A 585 14.38 37.04 7.60
C VAL A 585 15.51 36.08 7.95
N ALA A 586 16.61 36.58 8.51
CA ALA A 586 17.72 35.75 8.97
C ALA A 586 17.29 34.73 10.04
N VAL A 587 16.43 35.12 10.99
CA VAL A 587 15.86 34.20 11.99
C VAL A 587 14.99 33.12 11.32
N MET A 588 14.19 33.50 10.31
CA MET A 588 13.36 32.53 9.59
C MET A 588 14.21 31.51 8.81
N GLU A 589 15.31 31.93 8.18
CA GLU A 589 16.22 31.01 7.49
C GLU A 589 16.94 30.07 8.47
N ASP A 590 17.40 30.56 9.63
CA ASP A 590 17.92 29.70 10.70
C ASP A 590 16.88 28.65 11.13
N TRP A 591 15.64 29.06 11.36
CA TRP A 591 14.57 28.15 11.76
C TRP A 591 14.22 27.12 10.67
N LYS A 592 14.28 27.48 9.39
CA LYS A 592 14.11 26.53 8.27
C LYS A 592 15.24 25.49 8.25
N GLN A 593 16.48 25.90 8.51
CA GLN A 593 17.62 24.99 8.61
C GLN A 593 17.47 24.05 9.81
N ARG A 594 17.17 24.58 11.00
CA ARG A 594 16.95 23.79 12.22
C ARG A 594 15.79 22.83 12.11
N ARG A 595 14.72 23.22 11.41
CA ARG A 595 13.58 22.34 11.11
C ARG A 595 14.00 21.16 10.23
N THR A 596 14.84 21.42 9.23
CA THR A 596 15.38 20.37 8.35
C THR A 596 16.26 19.41 9.14
N GLU A 597 17.07 19.93 10.07
CA GLU A 597 17.93 19.14 10.93
C GLU A 597 17.13 18.29 11.93
N ALA A 598 16.13 18.87 12.59
CA ALA A 598 15.24 18.14 13.50
C ALA A 598 14.52 16.98 12.78
N ARG A 599 14.04 17.21 11.55
CA ARG A 599 13.47 16.15 10.69
C ARG A 599 14.46 15.04 10.40
N ARG A 600 15.70 15.40 10.04
CA ARG A 600 16.76 14.44 9.75
C ARG A 600 17.05 13.57 10.98
N HIS A 601 17.21 14.19 12.16
CA HIS A 601 17.42 13.45 13.41
C HIS A 601 16.27 12.51 13.74
N LEU A 602 15.02 12.99 13.67
CA LEU A 602 13.83 12.15 13.91
C LEU A 602 13.72 10.99 12.92
N LYS A 603 14.12 11.18 11.65
CA LYS A 603 14.21 10.09 10.66
C LYS A 603 15.27 9.06 11.06
N THR A 604 16.50 9.50 11.30
CA THR A 604 17.66 8.61 11.47
C THR A 604 17.67 7.85 12.80
N MET A 605 16.85 8.27 13.78
CA MET A 605 16.66 7.52 15.03
C MET A 605 16.04 6.13 14.84
N PHE A 606 15.29 5.93 13.75
CA PHE A 606 14.68 4.65 13.42
C PHE A 606 15.62 3.78 12.58
N ASN A 607 15.35 3.66 11.29
CA ASN A 607 16.28 3.12 10.31
C ASN A 607 17.04 4.30 9.67
N PRO A 608 18.39 4.28 9.60
CA PRO A 608 19.16 5.40 9.04
C PRO A 608 18.80 5.74 7.58
N ARG A 609 18.56 4.70 6.78
CA ARG A 609 18.30 4.79 5.33
C ARG A 609 16.87 5.20 5.04
N PHE A 610 15.89 4.53 5.67
CA PHE A 610 14.47 4.67 5.33
C PHE A 610 13.60 5.32 6.42
N GLY A 611 14.06 5.45 7.66
CA GLY A 611 13.31 6.00 8.79
C GLY A 611 12.27 5.04 9.38
N SER A 612 11.23 5.57 10.03
CA SER A 612 10.15 4.79 10.69
C SER A 612 9.22 4.08 9.70
N VAL A 613 8.83 2.84 9.91
CA VAL A 613 7.80 2.12 9.12
C VAL A 613 6.52 2.95 8.96
N PHE A 614 6.14 3.73 9.98
CA PHE A 614 4.87 4.44 10.02
C PHE A 614 4.90 5.86 9.45
N ARG A 615 6.08 6.49 9.35
CA ARG A 615 6.18 7.93 9.06
C ARG A 615 7.31 8.29 8.10
N THR A 616 7.01 9.15 7.12
CA THR A 616 8.02 9.90 6.35
C THR A 616 8.37 11.20 7.07
N GLU A 617 9.28 12.03 6.57
CA GLU A 617 9.59 13.34 7.19
C GLU A 617 8.38 14.27 7.42
N LYS A 618 7.27 14.06 6.70
CA LYS A 618 6.11 14.97 6.70
C LYS A 618 4.79 14.27 6.99
N SER A 619 4.61 13.07 6.46
CA SER A 619 3.30 12.42 6.36
C SER A 619 3.37 10.99 6.88
N PRO A 620 2.24 10.39 7.25
CA PRO A 620 2.15 8.93 7.39
C PRO A 620 2.62 8.22 6.12
N THR A 621 3.19 7.03 6.27
CA THR A 621 3.56 6.19 5.11
C THR A 621 2.33 5.63 4.42
N TYR A 622 2.52 5.18 3.18
CA TYR A 622 1.50 4.40 2.48
C TYR A 622 1.13 3.11 3.25
N PHE A 623 2.10 2.52 3.97
CA PHE A 623 1.83 1.43 4.93
C PHE A 623 0.87 1.88 6.06
N SER A 624 1.14 3.01 6.71
CA SER A 624 0.25 3.56 7.75
C SER A 624 -1.16 3.85 7.23
N LEU A 625 -1.29 4.33 6.00
CA LEU A 625 -2.60 4.53 5.37
C LEU A 625 -3.36 3.20 5.31
N ARG A 626 -2.74 2.13 4.78
CA ARG A 626 -3.37 0.81 4.70
C ARG A 626 -3.68 0.25 6.09
N LEU A 627 -2.76 0.39 7.05
CA LEU A 627 -2.98 -0.03 8.43
C LEU A 627 -4.22 0.65 9.03
N SER A 628 -4.35 1.97 8.86
CA SER A 628 -5.51 2.73 9.35
C SER A 628 -6.83 2.35 8.66
N ALA A 629 -6.75 1.96 7.38
CA ALA A 629 -7.91 1.59 6.59
C ALA A 629 -8.41 0.16 6.87
N PHE A 630 -7.50 -0.77 7.17
CA PHE A 630 -7.82 -2.20 7.23
C PHE A 630 -7.75 -2.82 8.63
N ALA A 631 -7.21 -2.11 9.62
CA ALA A 631 -7.11 -2.59 10.99
C ALA A 631 -7.89 -1.68 11.94
N ASN A 632 -8.90 -2.24 12.61
CA ASN A 632 -9.61 -1.51 13.66
C ASN A 632 -8.73 -1.35 14.92
N LEU A 633 -7.92 -2.37 15.23
CA LEU A 633 -6.88 -2.36 16.27
C LEU A 633 -5.52 -2.68 15.67
N TYR A 634 -4.45 -2.25 16.32
CA TYR A 634 -3.13 -2.78 16.05
C TYR A 634 -2.26 -2.79 17.32
N THR A 635 -1.35 -3.75 17.39
CA THR A 635 -0.50 -4.01 18.56
C THR A 635 0.75 -4.79 18.13
N ALA A 636 1.82 -4.77 18.94
CA ALA A 636 3.04 -5.53 18.65
C ALA A 636 2.85 -7.05 18.78
N SER A 637 1.93 -7.47 19.65
CA SER A 637 1.65 -8.89 19.92
C SER A 637 0.19 -9.07 20.35
N VAL A 638 -0.36 -10.26 20.09
CA VAL A 638 -1.72 -10.65 20.50
C VAL A 638 -1.85 -10.63 22.02
N ASP A 639 -0.82 -11.07 22.75
CA ASP A 639 -0.88 -11.21 24.21
C ASP A 639 -0.94 -9.86 24.96
N ASN A 640 -0.65 -8.74 24.30
CA ASN A 640 -0.91 -7.40 24.81
C ASN A 640 -2.40 -7.19 25.15
N LEU A 641 -3.31 -7.95 24.54
CA LEU A 641 -4.74 -7.93 24.88
C LEU A 641 -5.03 -8.47 26.29
N MET A 642 -4.08 -9.16 26.93
CA MET A 642 -4.19 -9.53 28.35
C MET A 642 -4.28 -8.33 29.27
N ASN A 643 -3.72 -7.19 28.87
CA ASN A 643 -3.77 -5.95 29.64
C ASN A 643 -5.19 -5.33 29.72
N TYR A 644 -6.17 -5.91 29.01
CA TYR A 644 -7.53 -5.39 28.89
C TYR A 644 -8.58 -6.40 29.37
N SER A 645 -9.73 -5.88 29.83
CA SER A 645 -10.90 -6.71 30.10
C SER A 645 -11.55 -7.18 28.80
N LEU A 646 -12.23 -8.33 28.81
CA LEU A 646 -13.07 -8.75 27.67
C LEU A 646 -14.32 -7.87 27.51
N ASP A 647 -14.61 -6.98 28.46
CA ASP A 647 -15.63 -5.93 28.35
C ASP A 647 -15.05 -4.56 27.95
N TYR A 648 -13.73 -4.46 27.74
CA TYR A 648 -13.08 -3.20 27.44
C TYR A 648 -13.56 -2.64 26.09
N THR A 649 -13.70 -1.32 26.02
CA THR A 649 -14.03 -0.60 24.79
C THR A 649 -12.87 0.29 24.40
N PHE A 650 -12.26 -0.01 23.25
CA PHE A 650 -11.22 0.81 22.66
C PHE A 650 -11.87 2.03 22.00
N ILE A 651 -11.46 3.21 22.42
CA ILE A 651 -11.96 4.49 21.90
C ILE A 651 -10.80 5.20 21.21
N PRO A 652 -10.91 5.51 19.90
CA PRO A 652 -9.85 6.18 19.16
C PRO A 652 -9.73 7.65 19.56
N ARG A 653 -8.50 8.17 19.47
CA ARG A 653 -8.28 9.61 19.57
C ARG A 653 -9.04 10.33 18.46
N ARG A 654 -9.76 11.39 18.83
CA ARG A 654 -10.45 12.25 17.87
C ARG A 654 -9.41 12.91 16.97
N THR A 655 -9.42 12.57 15.68
CA THR A 655 -8.56 13.23 14.69
C THR A 655 -9.20 14.56 14.30
N ALA A 656 -8.60 15.67 14.72
CA ALA A 656 -9.08 17.00 14.36
C ALA A 656 -8.89 17.25 12.84
N LEU A 657 -9.92 17.80 12.19
CA LEU A 657 -9.78 18.26 10.80
C LEU A 657 -8.95 19.54 10.74
N PRO A 658 -8.30 19.87 9.61
CA PRO A 658 -7.41 21.05 9.53
C PRO A 658 -8.05 22.40 9.85
N HIS A 659 -9.38 22.51 9.81
CA HIS A 659 -10.14 23.71 10.13
C HIS A 659 -10.72 23.70 11.56
N GLU A 660 -10.55 22.59 12.29
CA GLU A 660 -10.97 22.47 13.68
C GLU A 660 -9.89 23.00 14.61
N PRO A 661 -10.26 23.51 15.80
CA PRO A 661 -9.29 23.88 16.80
C PRO A 661 -8.51 22.65 17.25
N ASP A 662 -7.19 22.82 17.41
CA ASP A 662 -6.31 21.80 17.99
C ASP A 662 -6.51 21.78 19.51
N LEU A 663 -7.53 21.06 19.95
CA LEU A 663 -7.83 20.84 21.36
C LEU A 663 -7.14 19.55 21.79
N ASN A 664 -5.98 19.67 22.45
CA ASN A 664 -5.28 18.52 22.96
C ASN A 664 -5.85 18.11 24.34
N PHE A 665 -6.99 17.41 24.32
CA PHE A 665 -7.72 17.00 25.53
C PHE A 665 -6.90 16.07 26.46
N ASP A 666 -5.90 15.35 25.92
CA ASP A 666 -5.02 14.48 26.71
C ASP A 666 -4.00 15.28 27.56
N LEU A 667 -3.81 16.58 27.29
CA LEU A 667 -2.86 17.44 28.01
C LEU A 667 -3.47 18.14 29.23
N ASP A 668 -4.77 18.43 29.20
CA ASP A 668 -5.45 19.25 30.21
C ASP A 668 -6.09 18.46 31.37
N ILE A 669 -5.98 17.12 31.38
CA ILE A 669 -6.56 16.28 32.45
C ILE A 669 -5.47 15.42 33.09
N ARG A 670 -4.42 16.06 33.59
CA ARG A 670 -3.99 15.70 34.95
C ARG A 670 -4.86 16.54 35.84
N LEU A 671 -5.91 15.93 36.39
CA LEU A 671 -6.51 16.42 37.62
C LEU A 671 -5.33 16.63 38.58
N THR A 672 -4.84 17.86 38.65
CA THR A 672 -4.19 18.36 39.85
C THR A 672 -5.23 18.09 40.92
N ASP A 673 -4.95 17.11 41.77
CA ASP A 673 -5.71 16.88 42.99
C ASP A 673 -5.96 18.27 43.61
N PRO A 674 -7.22 18.74 43.69
CA PRO A 674 -7.55 19.89 44.47
C PRO A 674 -7.96 19.36 45.85
N ASP A 675 -7.06 18.68 46.56
CA ASP A 675 -7.12 18.39 48.00
C ASP A 675 -5.75 17.96 48.55
#